data_AF-A0A954JJX0-F1
#
_entry.id   AF-A0A954JJX0-F1
#
_cell.length_a   1.000
_cell.length_b   1.000
_cell.length_c   1.000
_cell.angle_alpha   90.00
_cell.angle_beta   90.00
_cell.angle_gamma   90.00
#
_symmetry.space_group_name_H-M   'P 1'
#
loop_
_entity.id
_entity.type
_entity.pdbx_description
1 polymer ?
#
loop_
_entity_poly.entity_id
_entity_poly.type
_entity_poly.pdbx_seq_one_letter_code
_entity_poly.pdbx_strand_id
1 'polypeptide(L)'
;MTSFPPCSRVGWMTLAWGLLMIGYSSIGFAQPFASQRLDLGVTLCTNDHSALSDELLEDIFRRTEEVFTVLLGTHVQVVRETTPNLNDWLKDHSLTELTAEQCVQFGIDRHDKELLLEIRYDRGRYQLAVCEYDHRLDILGALSRDASPQRTLIPDLSAQLALTCWSPVGTVVGQQGNEFRVTFPHLARLVQSQEWSGLRPGAILQLGVELDPGTPQRQLDIRSDQFLVIKSVETDAIIAELALPESGGNSWFRYLGNSRARYLVRRLTSHRAPINVHVTLADSQLPREGCFVYVSDTPPRPPEQLGEWIGSTSPGGQLRTPPVVNDLQYVTVAYEDLTETRVVVPGVTPTPVPFTFQYRGAQTACQLQVDRLKYELADTSTVLNLRLTDIEKADQALDVDKAETAAKGAQQSRDAIVSIRDRAAELEQDRDLCDSRARLELQQLVQKADELLGKYRGAGNSVATIQIKLLQGDIDAAWREHRWADARRLLSEYLNLKQQLGEADGPAQARYDEVTAALAVTDQDHLDARQTLEQSVGIQDFQELTTRWPEIRDALSELVQHKDHLWLRVIYGEFQTWNTLLANERRRQDALRQSQTLTIEQKEDLLDEMKATDQFTEEFRAIVGAVANVIREADARVQGEN
;
A
#
# COMPACT_ATOMS: atom_id res chain seq x y z
N MET A 1 -29.59 35.48 88.01
CA MET A 1 -28.69 35.32 86.84
C MET A 1 -29.45 34.49 85.82
N THR A 2 -30.40 35.19 85.19
CA THR A 2 -30.50 35.45 83.73
C THR A 2 -31.10 34.26 83.00
N SER A 3 -32.38 34.22 82.63
CA SER A 3 -33.55 35.07 82.87
C SER A 3 -34.76 34.27 82.37
N PHE A 4 -35.76 34.16 83.23
CA PHE A 4 -37.19 33.87 82.97
C PHE A 4 -37.81 34.92 82.00
N PRO A 5 -39.12 34.88 81.60
CA PRO A 5 -39.94 33.84 80.94
C PRO A 5 -40.97 34.49 79.93
N PRO A 6 -42.30 34.18 79.83
CA PRO A 6 -43.02 33.01 79.28
C PRO A 6 -44.21 33.38 78.33
N CYS A 7 -45.06 32.38 78.02
CA CYS A 7 -46.54 32.49 77.88
C CYS A 7 -47.19 33.25 76.70
N SER A 8 -47.95 32.51 75.88
CA SER A 8 -49.42 32.60 75.68
C SER A 8 -49.77 31.85 74.38
N ARG A 9 -50.55 30.76 74.36
CA ARG A 9 -52.02 30.59 74.47
C ARG A 9 -52.85 31.45 73.52
N VAL A 10 -53.89 30.78 72.97
CA VAL A 10 -54.98 31.24 72.08
C VAL A 10 -54.58 31.22 70.60
N GLY A 11 -55.30 30.63 69.65
CA GLY A 11 -56.62 30.01 69.61
C GLY A 11 -57.09 30.03 68.14
N TRP A 12 -57.70 28.94 67.70
CA TRP A 12 -58.78 28.85 66.71
C TRP A 12 -58.75 29.70 65.41
N MET A 13 -58.93 28.97 64.30
CA MET A 13 -59.87 29.26 63.21
C MET A 13 -59.41 30.05 61.96
N THR A 14 -59.40 29.28 60.87
CA THR A 14 -60.00 29.54 59.53
C THR A 14 -59.32 30.40 58.46
N LEU A 15 -59.26 29.76 57.28
CA LEU A 15 -59.49 30.25 55.92
C LEU A 15 -58.29 30.74 55.08
N ALA A 16 -57.86 29.79 54.26
CA ALA A 16 -57.77 29.91 52.79
C ALA A 16 -56.50 30.54 52.18
N TRP A 17 -56.12 29.92 51.06
CA TRP A 17 -55.09 30.29 50.07
C TRP A 17 -53.67 29.74 50.29
N GLY A 18 -53.37 28.67 49.56
CA GLY A 18 -52.05 28.07 49.40
C GLY A 18 -52.05 26.76 48.58
N LEU A 19 -52.93 26.68 47.57
CA LEU A 19 -52.93 25.66 46.51
C LEU A 19 -51.86 26.05 45.49
N LEU A 20 -50.79 25.25 45.34
CA LEU A 20 -49.74 25.20 44.28
C LEU A 20 -48.50 24.61 44.97
N MET A 21 -48.07 23.36 44.82
CA MET A 21 -47.77 22.60 43.61
C MET A 21 -47.55 21.13 44.02
N ILE A 22 -48.61 20.33 44.08
CA ILE A 22 -48.49 18.87 43.96
C ILE A 22 -49.08 18.53 42.61
N GLY A 23 -48.27 18.74 41.58
CA GLY A 23 -48.58 18.31 40.23
C GLY A 23 -48.44 16.80 40.14
N TYR A 24 -49.53 16.09 40.50
CA TYR A 24 -49.88 14.87 39.82
C TYR A 24 -49.98 15.20 38.33
N SER A 25 -48.91 14.99 37.58
CA SER A 25 -49.03 14.74 36.14
C SER A 25 -49.74 13.40 36.03
N SER A 26 -51.07 13.51 35.97
CA SER A 26 -51.93 12.57 35.29
C SER A 26 -51.37 12.38 33.89
N ILE A 27 -50.50 11.38 33.74
CA ILE A 27 -50.28 10.74 32.46
C ILE A 27 -51.66 10.19 32.12
N GLY A 28 -52.35 10.88 31.21
CA GLY A 28 -53.56 10.37 30.61
C GLY A 28 -53.21 8.99 30.07
N PHE A 29 -53.71 7.95 30.73
CA PHE A 29 -53.83 6.65 30.09
C PHE A 29 -54.65 6.91 28.83
N ALA A 30 -53.97 6.96 27.69
CA ALA A 30 -54.63 6.75 26.42
C ALA A 30 -55.44 5.47 26.60
N GLN A 31 -56.75 5.57 26.44
CA GLN A 31 -57.64 4.42 26.51
C GLN A 31 -57.05 3.30 25.63
N PRO A 32 -57.07 2.03 26.08
CA PRO A 32 -56.76 0.93 25.19
C PRO A 32 -57.79 1.01 24.06
N PHE A 33 -57.32 1.38 22.86
CA PHE A 33 -58.16 1.36 21.67
C PHE A 33 -58.81 -0.03 21.61
N ALA A 34 -60.14 -0.01 21.53
CA ALA A 34 -60.98 -1.19 21.47
C ALA A 34 -60.36 -2.24 20.55
N SER A 35 -60.31 -3.48 21.05
CA SER A 35 -59.91 -4.72 20.36
C SER A 35 -59.96 -4.61 18.84
N GLN A 36 -58.87 -4.16 18.20
CA GLN A 36 -58.72 -4.28 16.76
C GLN A 36 -58.56 -5.76 16.50
N ARG A 37 -59.58 -6.39 15.90
CA ARG A 37 -59.41 -7.73 15.32
C ARG A 37 -58.22 -7.63 14.36
N LEU A 38 -57.25 -8.53 14.53
CA LEU A 38 -56.19 -8.70 13.54
C LEU A 38 -56.84 -9.35 12.31
N ASP A 39 -56.87 -8.65 11.18
CA ASP A 39 -57.38 -9.18 9.93
C ASP A 39 -56.22 -9.87 9.17
N LEU A 40 -56.21 -11.20 9.17
CA LEU A 40 -55.15 -12.04 8.61
C LEU A 40 -55.74 -12.98 7.55
N GLY A 41 -55.41 -12.78 6.27
CA GLY A 41 -55.76 -13.71 5.21
C GLY A 41 -54.65 -14.73 4.91
N VAL A 42 -55.04 -15.86 4.32
CA VAL A 42 -54.11 -16.89 3.83
C VAL A 42 -54.47 -17.23 2.39
N THR A 43 -53.62 -16.82 1.46
CA THR A 43 -53.78 -17.11 0.04
C THR A 43 -52.98 -18.36 -0.31
N LEU A 44 -53.67 -19.42 -0.74
CA LEU A 44 -53.02 -20.64 -1.24
C LEU A 44 -52.69 -20.51 -2.72
N CYS A 45 -51.42 -20.74 -3.04
CA CYS A 45 -50.89 -20.74 -4.40
C CYS A 45 -50.45 -22.17 -4.75
N THR A 46 -51.03 -22.78 -5.79
CA THR A 46 -50.76 -24.19 -6.10
C THR A 46 -50.48 -24.39 -7.58
N ASN A 47 -49.67 -25.39 -7.92
CA ASN A 47 -49.62 -25.86 -9.31
C ASN A 47 -50.77 -26.83 -9.59
N ASP A 48 -51.28 -26.83 -10.83
CA ASP A 48 -52.32 -27.77 -11.28
C ASP A 48 -51.76 -29.19 -11.35
N HIS A 49 -51.69 -29.89 -10.20
CA HIS A 49 -51.18 -31.26 -10.11
C HIS A 49 -52.09 -32.13 -9.24
N SER A 50 -52.41 -33.35 -9.69
CA SER A 50 -53.34 -34.26 -9.01
C SER A 50 -52.89 -34.69 -7.60
N ALA A 51 -51.59 -34.58 -7.32
CA ALA A 51 -51.04 -34.79 -5.99
C ALA A 51 -51.50 -33.72 -4.98
N LEU A 52 -51.98 -32.56 -5.42
CA LEU A 52 -52.57 -31.52 -4.58
C LEU A 52 -54.09 -31.63 -4.60
N SER A 53 -54.61 -32.72 -4.03
CA SER A 53 -56.05 -32.96 -3.92
C SER A 53 -56.74 -31.91 -3.03
N ASP A 54 -58.00 -31.60 -3.32
CA ASP A 54 -58.81 -30.66 -2.52
C ASP A 54 -58.81 -31.01 -1.02
N GLU A 55 -58.85 -32.30 -0.66
CA GLU A 55 -58.78 -32.77 0.73
C GLU A 55 -57.48 -32.34 1.43
N LEU A 56 -56.34 -32.39 0.74
CA LEU A 56 -55.05 -31.99 1.29
C LEU A 56 -54.99 -30.48 1.48
N LEU A 57 -55.51 -29.71 0.51
CA LEU A 57 -55.57 -28.25 0.60
C LEU A 57 -56.47 -27.79 1.74
N GLU A 58 -57.60 -28.48 1.94
CA GLU A 58 -58.51 -28.23 3.05
C GLU A 58 -57.87 -28.56 4.41
N ASP A 59 -57.12 -29.67 4.49
CA ASP A 59 -56.36 -30.02 5.69
C ASP A 59 -55.31 -28.96 6.05
N ILE A 60 -54.60 -28.43 5.05
CA ILE A 60 -53.62 -27.35 5.23
C ILE A 60 -54.29 -26.09 5.77
N PHE A 61 -55.42 -25.69 5.18
CA PHE A 61 -56.18 -24.52 5.62
C PHE A 61 -56.66 -24.67 7.06
N ARG A 62 -57.37 -25.76 7.34
CA ARG A 62 -57.89 -26.06 8.68
C ARG A 62 -56.77 -26.07 9.71
N ARG A 63 -55.64 -26.70 9.39
CA ARG A 63 -54.51 -26.79 10.32
C ARG A 63 -53.87 -25.42 10.57
N THR A 64 -53.75 -24.59 9.55
CA THR A 64 -53.25 -23.22 9.67
C THR A 64 -54.20 -22.37 10.54
N GLU A 65 -55.50 -22.46 10.30
CA GLU A 65 -56.53 -21.77 11.09
C GLU A 65 -56.53 -22.18 12.56
N GLU A 66 -56.47 -23.49 12.86
CA GLU A 66 -56.38 -24.01 14.23
C GLU A 66 -55.20 -23.39 14.98
N VAL A 67 -54.03 -23.38 14.34
CA VAL A 67 -52.79 -22.91 14.94
C VAL A 67 -52.82 -21.40 15.22
N PHE A 68 -53.30 -20.58 14.28
CA PHE A 68 -53.46 -19.14 14.51
C PHE A 68 -54.56 -18.82 15.52
N THR A 69 -55.64 -19.61 15.55
CA THR A 69 -56.72 -19.47 16.55
C THR A 69 -56.21 -19.76 17.96
N VAL A 70 -55.31 -20.74 18.12
CA VAL A 70 -54.65 -21.00 19.40
C VAL A 70 -53.78 -19.80 19.81
N LEU A 71 -52.97 -19.27 18.88
CA LEU A 71 -52.02 -18.19 19.16
C LEU A 71 -52.70 -16.84 19.45
N LEU A 72 -53.71 -16.47 18.65
CA LEU A 72 -54.32 -15.13 18.64
C LEU A 72 -55.75 -15.10 19.20
N GLY A 73 -56.42 -16.25 19.26
CA GLY A 73 -57.82 -16.39 19.66
C GLY A 73 -58.80 -16.41 18.51
N THR A 74 -60.10 -16.40 18.85
CA THR A 74 -61.25 -16.59 17.93
C THR A 74 -61.52 -15.38 17.01
N HIS A 75 -60.51 -14.56 16.76
CA HIS A 75 -60.62 -13.32 15.99
C HIS A 75 -59.83 -13.35 14.69
N VAL A 76 -59.14 -14.46 14.39
CA VAL A 76 -58.50 -14.71 13.11
C VAL A 76 -59.52 -15.39 12.21
N GLN A 77 -59.73 -14.82 11.02
CA GLN A 77 -60.52 -15.46 9.97
C GLN A 77 -59.55 -15.88 8.87
N VAL A 78 -59.23 -17.17 8.78
CA VAL A 78 -58.43 -17.68 7.67
C VAL A 78 -59.34 -17.76 6.43
N VAL A 79 -59.29 -16.72 5.60
CA VAL A 79 -60.05 -16.68 4.35
C VAL A 79 -59.25 -17.41 3.28
N ARG A 80 -59.82 -18.47 2.71
CA ARG A 80 -59.27 -19.16 1.53
C ARG A 80 -59.39 -18.24 0.33
N GLU A 81 -58.26 -17.71 -0.10
CA GLU A 81 -58.17 -16.95 -1.34
C GLU A 81 -57.34 -17.70 -2.39
N THR A 82 -57.84 -17.67 -3.63
CA THR A 82 -57.09 -18.07 -4.81
C THR A 82 -57.12 -16.90 -5.77
N THR A 83 -55.95 -16.42 -6.18
CA THR A 83 -55.80 -15.32 -7.12
C THR A 83 -55.31 -15.88 -8.46
N PRO A 84 -56.19 -16.04 -9.47
CA PRO A 84 -55.81 -16.63 -10.76
C PRO A 84 -54.59 -15.94 -11.38
N ASN A 85 -54.52 -14.61 -11.27
CA ASN A 85 -53.39 -13.81 -11.76
C ASN A 85 -52.06 -14.18 -11.09
N LEU A 86 -52.05 -14.41 -9.77
CA LEU A 86 -50.85 -14.83 -9.05
C LEU A 86 -50.47 -16.27 -9.41
N ASN A 87 -51.44 -17.18 -9.49
CA ASN A 87 -51.20 -18.57 -9.89
C ASN A 87 -50.65 -18.68 -11.31
N ASP A 88 -51.14 -17.85 -12.24
CA ASP A 88 -50.61 -17.77 -13.60
C ASP A 88 -49.18 -17.20 -13.62
N TRP A 89 -48.91 -16.16 -12.82
CA TRP A 89 -47.58 -15.57 -12.72
C TRP A 89 -46.54 -16.53 -12.12
N LEU A 90 -46.93 -17.30 -11.10
CA LEU A 90 -46.10 -18.32 -10.44
C LEU A 90 -45.78 -19.55 -11.31
N LYS A 91 -46.35 -19.68 -12.52
CA LYS A 91 -45.94 -20.71 -13.49
C LYS A 91 -44.52 -20.47 -13.97
N ASP A 92 -44.16 -19.21 -14.19
CA ASP A 92 -42.88 -18.79 -14.77
C ASP A 92 -41.95 -18.12 -13.75
N HIS A 93 -42.47 -17.73 -12.59
CA HIS A 93 -41.74 -17.03 -11.53
C HIS A 93 -41.85 -17.75 -10.19
N SER A 94 -41.11 -17.27 -9.20
CA SER A 94 -41.15 -17.77 -7.82
C SER A 94 -41.65 -16.71 -6.84
N LEU A 95 -42.16 -17.11 -5.67
CA LEU A 95 -42.48 -16.16 -4.60
C LEU A 95 -41.29 -15.28 -4.18
N THR A 96 -40.04 -15.69 -4.45
CA THR A 96 -38.85 -14.86 -4.21
C THR A 96 -38.77 -13.62 -5.09
N GLU A 97 -39.44 -13.62 -6.23
CA GLU A 97 -39.42 -12.52 -7.21
C GLU A 97 -40.60 -11.56 -7.01
N LEU A 98 -41.52 -11.90 -6.10
CA LEU A 98 -42.72 -11.11 -5.85
C LEU A 98 -42.34 -9.81 -5.13
N THR A 99 -42.95 -8.70 -5.54
CA THR A 99 -42.80 -7.39 -4.88
C THR A 99 -44.08 -6.97 -4.16
N ALA A 100 -43.96 -6.05 -3.21
CA ALA A 100 -45.10 -5.45 -2.52
C ALA A 100 -46.10 -4.79 -3.50
N GLU A 101 -45.58 -4.08 -4.51
CA GLU A 101 -46.39 -3.49 -5.58
C GLU A 101 -47.17 -4.54 -6.37
N GLN A 102 -46.53 -5.68 -6.68
CA GLN A 102 -47.20 -6.80 -7.36
C GLN A 102 -48.30 -7.42 -6.49
N CYS A 103 -48.12 -7.50 -5.17
CA CYS A 103 -49.17 -7.96 -4.26
C CYS A 103 -50.44 -7.10 -4.39
N VAL A 104 -50.27 -5.77 -4.43
CA VAL A 104 -51.38 -4.83 -4.66
C VAL A 104 -52.01 -5.03 -6.04
N GLN A 105 -51.18 -5.16 -7.09
CA GLN A 105 -51.66 -5.40 -8.46
C GLN A 105 -52.48 -6.69 -8.59
N PHE A 106 -52.13 -7.73 -7.83
CA PHE A 106 -52.84 -9.00 -7.80
C PHE A 106 -54.04 -9.03 -6.84
N GLY A 107 -54.29 -7.94 -6.09
CA GLY A 107 -55.42 -7.81 -5.17
C GLY A 107 -55.28 -8.64 -3.89
N ILE A 108 -54.05 -8.77 -3.41
CA ILE A 108 -53.61 -9.53 -2.21
C ILE A 108 -53.58 -8.61 -0.97
N ASP A 109 -54.09 -7.39 -1.09
CA ASP A 109 -54.10 -6.31 -0.10
C ASP A 109 -55.44 -6.20 0.67
N ARG A 110 -56.24 -7.27 0.67
CA ARG A 110 -57.60 -7.27 1.25
C ARG A 110 -57.63 -7.28 2.77
N HIS A 111 -56.60 -7.88 3.37
CA HIS A 111 -56.45 -8.05 4.80
C HIS A 111 -55.27 -7.21 5.30
N ASP A 112 -55.21 -6.90 6.60
CA ASP A 112 -54.08 -6.18 7.19
C ASP A 112 -52.75 -6.93 6.98
N LYS A 113 -52.83 -8.26 7.02
CA LYS A 113 -51.74 -9.20 6.80
C LYS A 113 -52.22 -10.31 5.88
N GLU A 114 -51.40 -10.70 4.92
CA GLU A 114 -51.68 -11.82 4.04
C GLU A 114 -50.52 -12.83 4.09
N LEU A 115 -50.82 -14.11 4.28
CA LEU A 115 -49.84 -15.19 4.16
C LEU A 115 -50.02 -15.88 2.81
N LEU A 116 -49.01 -15.74 1.96
CA LEU A 116 -48.95 -16.37 0.65
C LEU A 116 -48.24 -17.71 0.79
N LEU A 117 -49.01 -18.80 0.75
CA LEU A 117 -48.49 -20.16 0.91
C LEU A 117 -48.50 -20.86 -0.46
N GLU A 118 -47.32 -21.01 -1.04
CA GLU A 118 -47.07 -21.76 -2.27
C GLU A 118 -46.82 -23.23 -1.96
N ILE A 119 -47.60 -24.10 -2.59
CA ILE A 119 -47.46 -25.55 -2.51
C ILE A 119 -47.28 -26.07 -3.92
N ARG A 120 -46.11 -26.64 -4.20
CA ARG A 120 -45.79 -27.24 -5.50
C ARG A 120 -45.50 -28.71 -5.36
N TYR A 121 -46.05 -29.50 -6.26
CA TYR A 121 -45.61 -30.87 -6.47
C TYR A 121 -44.87 -30.96 -7.81
N ASP A 122 -43.57 -31.25 -7.75
CA ASP A 122 -42.74 -31.44 -8.93
C ASP A 122 -41.78 -32.62 -8.74
N ARG A 123 -41.58 -33.41 -9.79
CA ARG A 123 -40.66 -34.57 -9.83
C ARG A 123 -40.76 -35.50 -8.62
N GLY A 124 -41.98 -35.78 -8.17
CA GLY A 124 -42.21 -36.69 -7.05
C GLY A 124 -42.02 -36.08 -5.65
N ARG A 125 -41.81 -34.76 -5.55
CA ARG A 125 -41.51 -34.05 -4.31
C ARG A 125 -42.46 -32.88 -4.10
N TYR A 126 -42.85 -32.68 -2.85
CA TYR A 126 -43.54 -31.46 -2.45
C TYR A 126 -42.53 -30.37 -2.14
N GLN A 127 -42.87 -29.13 -2.44
CA GLN A 127 -42.13 -27.93 -2.10
C GLN A 127 -43.13 -26.97 -1.48
N LEU A 128 -42.79 -26.46 -0.30
CA LEU A 128 -43.59 -25.51 0.43
C LEU A 128 -42.80 -24.21 0.52
N ALA A 129 -43.45 -23.09 0.24
CA ALA A 129 -42.90 -21.77 0.47
C ALA A 129 -43.97 -20.85 1.03
N VAL A 130 -43.61 -20.04 2.03
CA VAL A 130 -44.52 -19.06 2.62
C VAL A 130 -43.84 -17.72 2.71
N CYS A 131 -44.51 -16.66 2.29
CA CYS A 131 -44.14 -15.28 2.61
C CYS A 131 -45.33 -14.52 3.19
N GLU A 132 -45.04 -13.57 4.07
CA GLU A 132 -46.04 -12.64 4.60
C GLU A 132 -46.03 -11.35 3.77
N TYR A 133 -47.19 -10.86 3.36
CA TYR A 133 -47.35 -9.49 2.89
C TYR A 133 -48.03 -8.67 4.00
N ASP A 134 -47.39 -7.60 4.44
CA ASP A 134 -47.96 -6.63 5.37
C ASP A 134 -48.45 -5.41 4.59
N HIS A 135 -49.76 -5.33 4.38
CA HIS A 135 -50.37 -4.24 3.62
C HIS A 135 -50.15 -2.88 4.29
N ARG A 136 -50.15 -2.83 5.63
CA ARG A 136 -49.98 -1.57 6.37
C ARG A 136 -48.58 -0.98 6.19
N LEU A 137 -47.59 -1.85 6.07
CA LEU A 137 -46.19 -1.45 5.90
C LEU A 137 -45.73 -1.47 4.44
N ASP A 138 -46.55 -2.00 3.53
CA ASP A 138 -46.19 -2.34 2.16
C ASP A 138 -44.88 -3.14 2.06
N ILE A 139 -44.73 -4.12 2.96
CA ILE A 139 -43.53 -4.97 3.03
C ILE A 139 -43.91 -6.42 2.73
N LEU A 140 -43.17 -7.02 1.79
CA LEU A 140 -43.07 -8.48 1.69
C LEU A 140 -42.01 -8.98 2.67
N GLY A 141 -42.45 -9.76 3.65
CA GLY A 141 -41.61 -10.46 4.61
C GLY A 141 -40.77 -11.55 3.96
N ALA A 142 -39.84 -12.09 4.73
CA ALA A 142 -38.95 -13.11 4.23
C ALA A 142 -39.68 -14.41 3.89
N LEU A 143 -39.10 -15.15 2.94
CA LEU A 143 -39.64 -16.40 2.45
C LEU A 143 -39.10 -17.57 3.28
N SER A 144 -39.98 -18.32 3.95
CA SER A 144 -39.62 -19.61 4.52
C SER A 144 -39.92 -20.72 3.52
N ARG A 145 -39.06 -21.74 3.47
CA ARG A 145 -39.18 -22.85 2.53
C ARG A 145 -38.92 -24.19 3.21
N ASP A 146 -39.60 -25.21 2.72
CA ASP A 146 -39.27 -26.61 2.99
C ASP A 146 -39.38 -27.43 1.70
N ALA A 147 -38.49 -28.40 1.53
CA ALA A 147 -38.39 -29.22 0.33
C ALA A 147 -38.43 -30.71 0.68
N SER A 148 -39.33 -31.43 0.04
CA SER A 148 -39.55 -32.88 0.13
C SER A 148 -40.23 -33.40 1.42
N PRO A 149 -41.26 -32.73 1.99
CA PRO A 149 -42.02 -33.32 3.07
C PRO A 149 -42.81 -34.55 2.63
N GLN A 150 -43.00 -35.50 3.55
CA GLN A 150 -43.96 -36.59 3.35
C GLN A 150 -45.38 -36.00 3.29
N ARG A 151 -46.23 -36.54 2.41
CA ARG A 151 -47.60 -36.03 2.19
C ARG A 151 -48.39 -35.79 3.49
N THR A 152 -48.30 -36.72 4.43
CA THR A 152 -49.02 -36.67 5.71
C THR A 152 -48.56 -35.55 6.63
N LEU A 153 -47.36 -35.00 6.43
CA LEU A 153 -46.79 -33.92 7.24
C LEU A 153 -47.03 -32.54 6.63
N ILE A 154 -47.53 -32.46 5.39
CA ILE A 154 -47.71 -31.19 4.68
C ILE A 154 -48.60 -30.22 5.47
N PRO A 155 -49.79 -30.60 5.99
CA PRO A 155 -50.62 -29.68 6.76
C PRO A 155 -49.92 -29.06 7.97
N ASP A 156 -49.22 -29.88 8.75
CA ASP A 156 -48.48 -29.43 9.94
C ASP A 156 -47.30 -28.52 9.55
N LEU A 157 -46.52 -28.90 8.52
CA LEU A 157 -45.38 -28.12 8.06
C LEU A 157 -45.81 -26.79 7.42
N SER A 158 -46.90 -26.77 6.65
CA SER A 158 -47.48 -25.55 6.10
C SER A 158 -47.91 -24.59 7.21
N ALA A 159 -48.61 -25.08 8.24
CA ALA A 159 -49.01 -24.26 9.38
C ALA A 159 -47.80 -23.75 10.17
N GLN A 160 -46.78 -24.58 10.36
CA GLN A 160 -45.53 -24.19 11.04
C GLN A 160 -44.76 -23.14 10.23
N LEU A 161 -44.63 -23.29 8.91
CA LEU A 161 -44.02 -22.30 8.03
C LEU A 161 -44.80 -20.98 8.06
N ALA A 162 -46.13 -21.05 8.00
CA ALA A 162 -47.00 -19.89 8.08
C ALA A 162 -46.82 -19.12 9.39
N LEU A 163 -46.77 -19.81 10.53
CA LEU A 163 -46.44 -19.21 11.82
C LEU A 163 -45.04 -18.57 11.84
N THR A 164 -44.06 -19.25 11.24
CA THR A 164 -42.66 -18.78 11.26
C THR A 164 -42.49 -17.49 10.43
N CYS A 165 -43.26 -17.37 9.34
CA CYS A 165 -43.29 -16.17 8.49
C CYS A 165 -44.11 -15.02 9.06
N TRP A 166 -45.16 -15.33 9.81
CA TRP A 166 -46.03 -14.32 10.39
C TRP A 166 -45.29 -13.46 11.41
N SER A 167 -45.54 -12.15 11.35
CA SER A 167 -44.90 -11.19 12.25
C SER A 167 -45.92 -10.32 12.99
N PRO A 168 -45.93 -10.35 14.34
CA PRO A 168 -46.78 -9.47 15.11
C PRO A 168 -46.36 -8.00 14.94
N VAL A 169 -47.35 -7.12 14.84
CA VAL A 169 -47.18 -5.66 14.83
C VAL A 169 -47.69 -5.08 16.15
N GLY A 170 -46.84 -4.31 16.81
CA GLY A 170 -47.11 -3.65 18.08
C GLY A 170 -47.05 -2.13 17.96
N THR A 171 -47.26 -1.44 19.08
CA THR A 171 -47.17 0.01 19.19
C THR A 171 -46.28 0.39 20.36
N VAL A 172 -45.41 1.38 20.16
CA VAL A 172 -44.64 1.98 21.26
C VAL A 172 -45.55 2.93 22.02
N VAL A 173 -45.80 2.63 23.29
CA VAL A 173 -46.75 3.37 24.14
C VAL A 173 -46.08 4.30 25.14
N GLY A 174 -44.78 4.15 25.37
CA GLY A 174 -44.04 5.00 26.30
C GLY A 174 -42.53 4.73 26.26
N GLN A 175 -41.78 5.62 26.92
CA GLN A 175 -40.33 5.55 27.04
C GLN A 175 -39.90 5.99 28.44
N GLN A 176 -38.94 5.28 29.02
CA GLN A 176 -38.26 5.65 30.26
C GLN A 176 -36.75 5.46 30.07
N GLY A 177 -35.99 6.57 30.01
CA GLY A 177 -34.57 6.50 29.65
C GLY A 177 -34.38 5.94 28.24
N ASN A 178 -33.60 4.87 28.11
CA ASN A 178 -33.38 4.16 26.84
C ASN A 178 -34.31 2.95 26.63
N GLU A 179 -35.26 2.75 27.56
CA GLU A 179 -36.20 1.64 27.52
C GLU A 179 -37.56 2.10 26.97
N PHE A 180 -38.05 1.37 25.99
CA PHE A 180 -39.30 1.60 25.29
C PHE A 180 -40.30 0.54 25.71
N ARG A 181 -41.49 1.02 26.10
CA ARG A 181 -42.61 0.16 26.44
C ARG A 181 -43.44 -0.07 25.18
N VAL A 182 -43.56 -1.33 24.79
CA VAL A 182 -44.23 -1.78 23.57
C VAL A 182 -45.43 -2.64 23.95
N THR A 183 -46.57 -2.43 23.30
CA THR A 183 -47.75 -3.31 23.43
C THR A 183 -48.10 -3.94 22.10
N PHE A 184 -48.53 -5.20 22.14
CA PHE A 184 -49.03 -5.92 20.98
C PHE A 184 -50.50 -6.28 21.17
N PRO A 185 -51.31 -6.33 20.10
CA PRO A 185 -52.63 -6.95 20.15
C PRO A 185 -52.51 -8.38 20.69
N HIS A 186 -53.37 -8.74 21.65
CA HIS A 186 -53.36 -10.07 22.28
C HIS A 186 -52.04 -10.45 22.97
N LEU A 187 -51.24 -9.47 23.44
CA LEU A 187 -49.92 -9.69 24.02
C LEU A 187 -49.87 -10.83 25.05
N ALA A 188 -50.80 -10.89 26.01
CA ALA A 188 -50.80 -11.94 27.03
C ALA A 188 -50.78 -13.37 26.43
N ARG A 189 -51.44 -13.61 25.29
CA ARG A 189 -51.42 -14.90 24.59
C ARG A 189 -50.13 -15.12 23.81
N LEU A 190 -49.63 -14.05 23.16
CA LEU A 190 -48.35 -14.09 22.44
C LEU A 190 -47.17 -14.39 23.37
N VAL A 191 -47.20 -13.87 24.59
CA VAL A 191 -46.22 -14.15 25.65
C VAL A 191 -46.34 -15.59 26.14
N GLN A 192 -47.55 -16.11 26.34
CA GLN A 192 -47.76 -17.52 26.70
C GLN A 192 -47.28 -18.49 25.60
N SER A 193 -47.27 -18.03 24.35
CA SER A 193 -46.87 -18.80 23.18
C SER A 193 -45.55 -18.26 22.59
N GLN A 194 -44.62 -17.87 23.45
CA GLN A 194 -43.36 -17.18 23.09
C GLN A 194 -42.50 -17.96 22.09
N GLU A 195 -42.53 -19.30 22.14
CA GLU A 195 -41.83 -20.15 21.16
C GLU A 195 -42.32 -19.92 19.73
N TRP A 196 -43.60 -19.56 19.56
CA TRP A 196 -44.25 -19.42 18.26
C TRP A 196 -44.32 -17.95 17.84
N SER A 197 -44.64 -17.04 18.78
CA SER A 197 -44.71 -15.60 18.50
C SER A 197 -43.34 -14.96 18.25
N GLY A 198 -42.26 -15.59 18.74
CA GLY A 198 -40.91 -15.07 18.66
C GLY A 198 -40.66 -13.83 19.54
N LEU A 199 -41.63 -13.43 20.37
CA LEU A 199 -41.51 -12.28 21.27
C LEU A 199 -40.73 -12.64 22.52
N ARG A 200 -39.39 -12.70 22.40
CA ARG A 200 -38.47 -13.09 23.48
C ARG A 200 -37.34 -12.10 23.71
N PRO A 201 -36.71 -12.09 24.89
CA PRO A 201 -35.47 -11.35 25.09
C PRO A 201 -34.46 -11.64 23.98
N GLY A 202 -33.90 -10.57 23.40
CA GLY A 202 -33.00 -10.61 22.24
C GLY A 202 -33.69 -10.52 20.88
N ALA A 203 -35.01 -10.67 20.79
CA ALA A 203 -35.72 -10.54 19.52
C ALA A 203 -35.70 -9.09 19.02
N ILE A 204 -35.67 -8.94 17.69
CA ILE A 204 -35.44 -7.66 17.02
C ILE A 204 -36.76 -7.15 16.45
N LEU A 205 -37.01 -5.85 16.62
CA LEU A 205 -38.21 -5.17 16.18
C LEU A 205 -37.82 -4.04 15.21
N GLN A 206 -38.39 -4.05 14.01
CA GLN A 206 -38.32 -2.95 13.05
C GLN A 206 -39.18 -1.78 13.53
N LEU A 207 -38.72 -0.56 13.30
CA LEU A 207 -39.41 0.66 13.68
C LEU A 207 -40.12 1.29 12.49
N GLY A 208 -41.37 1.72 12.69
CA GLY A 208 -42.12 2.55 11.75
C GLY A 208 -42.84 3.68 12.46
N VAL A 209 -43.12 4.78 11.75
CA VAL A 209 -43.92 5.89 12.25
C VAL A 209 -45.00 6.27 11.25
N GLU A 210 -46.25 6.29 11.71
CA GLU A 210 -47.38 6.85 10.97
C GLU A 210 -47.57 8.30 11.42
N LEU A 211 -47.44 9.26 10.51
CA LEU A 211 -47.67 10.69 10.78
C LEU A 211 -49.09 11.10 10.37
N ASP A 212 -49.73 11.96 11.17
CA ASP A 212 -51.10 12.47 10.99
C ASP A 212 -52.13 11.37 10.63
N PRO A 213 -52.45 10.46 11.57
CA PRO A 213 -53.26 9.26 11.31
C PRO A 213 -54.72 9.53 10.86
N GLY A 214 -55.12 10.80 10.72
CA GLY A 214 -56.47 11.25 10.38
C GLY A 214 -56.72 11.54 8.89
N THR A 215 -55.71 11.46 8.02
CA THR A 215 -55.87 11.64 6.56
C THR A 215 -55.84 10.31 5.80
N PRO A 216 -56.54 10.19 4.65
CA PRO A 216 -56.59 8.95 3.87
C PRO A 216 -55.26 8.59 3.19
N GLN A 217 -54.36 9.54 3.00
CA GLN A 217 -52.99 9.30 2.53
C GLN A 217 -52.08 9.11 3.73
N ARG A 218 -52.10 7.91 4.30
CA ARG A 218 -51.20 7.53 5.39
C ARG A 218 -49.76 7.53 4.87
N GLN A 219 -48.91 8.40 5.41
CA GLN A 219 -47.47 8.35 5.17
C GLN A 219 -46.82 7.59 6.32
N LEU A 220 -46.47 6.34 6.06
CA LEU A 220 -45.67 5.52 6.97
C LEU A 220 -44.19 5.67 6.59
N ASP A 221 -43.36 6.00 7.57
CA ASP A 221 -41.91 6.07 7.42
C ASP A 221 -41.27 4.93 8.22
N ILE A 222 -40.53 4.06 7.54
CA ILE A 222 -39.91 2.87 8.11
C ILE A 222 -38.42 3.12 8.32
N ARG A 223 -37.97 2.93 9.56
CA ARG A 223 -36.56 3.11 9.90
C ARG A 223 -35.80 1.80 9.67
N SER A 224 -34.90 1.80 8.68
CA SER A 224 -34.10 0.63 8.30
C SER A 224 -32.71 0.57 8.95
N ASP A 225 -32.30 1.63 9.64
CA ASP A 225 -30.99 1.84 10.24
C ASP A 225 -31.00 1.79 11.79
N GLN A 226 -32.18 1.67 12.41
CA GLN A 226 -32.33 1.29 13.82
C GLN A 226 -33.36 0.21 14.00
N PHE A 227 -33.18 -0.52 15.10
CA PHE A 227 -34.06 -1.55 15.58
C PHE A 227 -34.22 -1.44 17.09
N LEU A 228 -35.35 -1.92 17.61
CA LEU A 228 -35.51 -2.18 19.03
C LEU A 228 -35.17 -3.65 19.32
N VAL A 229 -34.48 -3.91 20.42
CA VAL A 229 -34.16 -5.25 20.91
C VAL A 229 -34.91 -5.48 22.20
N ILE A 230 -35.70 -6.56 22.26
CA ILE A 230 -36.47 -6.91 23.46
C ILE A 230 -35.50 -7.24 24.60
N LYS A 231 -35.68 -6.60 25.75
CA LYS A 231 -34.93 -6.87 26.98
C LYS A 231 -35.68 -7.81 27.89
N SER A 232 -36.93 -7.48 28.16
CA SER A 232 -37.81 -8.25 29.02
C SER A 232 -39.22 -8.28 28.44
N VAL A 233 -39.92 -9.34 28.81
CA VAL A 233 -41.30 -9.56 28.42
C VAL A 233 -42.12 -9.57 29.70
N GLU A 234 -43.04 -8.61 29.80
CA GLU A 234 -43.97 -8.48 30.91
C GLU A 234 -45.38 -8.91 30.45
N THR A 235 -46.30 -9.07 31.38
CA THR A 235 -47.65 -9.58 31.08
C THR A 235 -48.45 -8.64 30.18
N ASP A 236 -48.26 -7.33 30.34
CA ASP A 236 -49.04 -6.27 29.69
C ASP A 236 -48.18 -5.38 28.76
N ALA A 237 -46.87 -5.57 28.73
CA ALA A 237 -45.97 -4.89 27.81
C ALA A 237 -44.68 -5.66 27.56
N ILE A 238 -43.97 -5.26 26.51
CA ILE A 238 -42.59 -5.65 26.24
C ILE A 238 -41.71 -4.44 26.49
N ILE A 239 -40.59 -4.65 27.16
CA ILE A 239 -39.56 -3.64 27.36
C ILE A 239 -38.46 -3.89 26.34
N ALA A 240 -38.17 -2.90 25.51
CA ALA A 240 -37.15 -2.99 24.47
C ALA A 240 -36.22 -1.78 24.51
N GLU A 241 -34.99 -1.92 24.02
CA GLU A 241 -34.04 -0.82 23.89
C GLU A 241 -33.63 -0.61 22.44
N LEU A 242 -33.09 0.57 22.11
CA LEU A 242 -32.48 0.78 20.80
C LEU A 242 -31.20 -0.04 20.69
N ALA A 243 -31.07 -0.80 19.60
CA ALA A 243 -29.89 -1.62 19.32
C ALA A 243 -28.59 -0.80 19.32
N LEU A 244 -28.67 0.46 18.90
CA LEU A 244 -27.59 1.45 18.96
C LEU A 244 -28.13 2.73 19.61
N PRO A 245 -27.88 2.95 20.92
CA PRO A 245 -28.44 4.08 21.66
C PRO A 245 -27.89 5.45 21.21
N GLU A 246 -26.64 5.49 20.79
CA GLU A 246 -25.90 6.73 20.51
C GLU A 246 -26.22 7.35 19.13
N SER A 247 -26.89 6.62 18.23
CA SER A 247 -27.14 7.04 16.84
C SER A 247 -28.29 8.05 16.67
N GLY A 248 -28.53 8.91 17.67
CA GLY A 248 -29.57 9.94 17.63
C GLY A 248 -31.02 9.44 17.64
N GLY A 249 -31.26 8.14 17.91
CA GLY A 249 -32.58 7.52 17.75
C GLY A 249 -33.69 8.07 18.61
N ASN A 250 -33.38 8.63 19.78
CA ASN A 250 -34.39 9.22 20.66
C ASN A 250 -35.11 10.41 20.01
N SER A 251 -34.44 11.14 19.10
CA SER A 251 -35.06 12.25 18.37
C SER A 251 -36.16 11.79 17.40
N TRP A 252 -36.14 10.52 16.98
CA TRP A 252 -37.17 9.92 16.15
C TRP A 252 -38.52 9.86 16.85
N PHE A 253 -38.51 9.58 18.16
CA PHE A 253 -39.70 9.46 19.00
C PHE A 253 -40.22 10.80 19.52
N ARG A 254 -39.91 11.93 18.86
CA ARG A 254 -40.28 13.30 19.30
C ARG A 254 -41.78 13.53 19.50
N TYR A 255 -42.64 12.69 18.91
CA TYR A 255 -44.09 12.76 19.05
C TYR A 255 -44.67 11.60 19.89
N LEU A 256 -43.84 10.85 20.62
CA LEU A 256 -44.32 9.75 21.43
C LEU A 256 -45.31 10.26 22.50
N GLY A 257 -46.48 9.63 22.59
CA GLY A 257 -47.59 10.08 23.44
C GLY A 257 -48.41 11.24 22.86
N ASN A 258 -48.10 11.73 21.65
CA ASN A 258 -48.89 12.74 20.94
C ASN A 258 -49.78 12.09 19.87
N SER A 259 -51.00 12.60 19.66
CA SER A 259 -51.91 12.11 18.61
C SER A 259 -51.44 12.35 17.18
N ARG A 260 -50.40 13.18 16.98
CA ARG A 260 -49.79 13.46 15.67
C ARG A 260 -49.03 12.30 15.06
N ALA A 261 -48.60 11.32 15.85
CA ALA A 261 -47.84 10.20 15.34
C ALA A 261 -48.14 8.91 16.09
N ARG A 262 -48.10 7.78 15.38
CA ARG A 262 -48.12 6.44 15.97
C ARG A 262 -46.84 5.71 15.61
N TYR A 263 -46.09 5.28 16.63
CA TYR A 263 -44.88 4.50 16.43
C TYR A 263 -45.23 3.02 16.47
N LEU A 264 -45.04 2.37 15.33
CA LEU A 264 -45.28 0.95 15.15
C LEU A 264 -43.98 0.18 15.28
N VAL A 265 -44.11 -1.06 15.74
CA VAL A 265 -43.01 -2.02 15.71
C VAL A 265 -43.45 -3.30 15.07
N ARG A 266 -42.58 -3.92 14.28
CA ARG A 266 -42.82 -5.23 13.69
C ARG A 266 -41.71 -6.18 14.10
N ARG A 267 -42.05 -7.37 14.58
CA ARG A 267 -41.03 -8.39 14.87
C ARG A 267 -40.35 -8.85 13.58
N LEU A 268 -39.03 -8.90 13.59
CA LEU A 268 -38.23 -9.40 12.48
C LEU A 268 -37.74 -10.82 12.75
N THR A 269 -37.66 -11.61 11.68
CA THR A 269 -36.94 -12.88 11.64
C THR A 269 -35.69 -12.66 10.81
N SER A 270 -34.52 -12.91 11.38
CA SER A 270 -33.26 -12.83 10.62
C SER A 270 -33.08 -14.05 9.73
N HIS A 271 -32.29 -13.92 8.67
CA HIS A 271 -31.83 -15.06 7.87
C HIS A 271 -30.32 -15.01 7.67
N ARG A 272 -29.70 -16.18 7.53
CA ARG A 272 -28.27 -16.26 7.22
C ARG A 272 -28.02 -15.72 5.82
N ALA A 273 -27.54 -14.48 5.75
CA ALA A 273 -27.17 -13.81 4.53
C ALA A 273 -25.82 -13.08 4.70
N PRO A 274 -25.04 -12.96 3.62
CA PRO A 274 -23.86 -12.09 3.64
C PRO A 274 -24.29 -10.63 3.73
N ILE A 275 -23.48 -9.82 4.39
CA ILE A 275 -23.68 -8.37 4.46
C ILE A 275 -22.83 -7.74 3.36
N ASN A 276 -23.46 -6.96 2.49
CA ASN A 276 -22.74 -6.13 1.53
C ASN A 276 -22.69 -4.71 2.06
N VAL A 277 -21.50 -4.19 2.24
CA VAL A 277 -21.23 -2.81 2.65
C VAL A 277 -20.90 -1.99 1.41
N HIS A 278 -21.42 -0.77 1.34
CA HIS A 278 -21.04 0.21 0.33
C HIS A 278 -20.68 1.54 0.98
N VAL A 279 -19.50 2.07 0.68
CA VAL A 279 -18.97 3.31 1.25
C VAL A 279 -18.85 4.37 0.18
N THR A 280 -19.43 5.53 0.44
CA THR A 280 -19.36 6.71 -0.42
C THR A 280 -18.90 7.95 0.34
N LEU A 281 -18.43 8.96 -0.39
CA LEU A 281 -18.16 10.28 0.16
C LEU A 281 -19.42 11.16 0.07
N ALA A 282 -19.76 11.87 1.14
CA ALA A 282 -20.96 12.70 1.23
C ALA A 282 -21.06 13.73 0.10
N ASP A 283 -19.93 14.38 -0.21
CA ASP A 283 -19.87 15.54 -1.11
C ASP A 283 -19.94 15.16 -2.59
N SER A 284 -19.34 14.02 -2.96
CA SER A 284 -19.21 13.59 -4.36
C SER A 284 -20.03 12.36 -4.71
N GLN A 285 -20.59 11.67 -3.71
CA GLN A 285 -21.24 10.35 -3.83
C GLN A 285 -20.35 9.30 -4.51
N LEU A 286 -19.04 9.56 -4.63
CA LEU A 286 -18.11 8.62 -5.24
C LEU A 286 -17.82 7.46 -4.29
N PRO A 287 -17.68 6.23 -4.83
CA PRO A 287 -17.28 5.09 -4.03
C PRO A 287 -15.91 5.29 -3.39
N ARG A 288 -15.73 4.79 -2.16
CA ARG A 288 -14.47 4.91 -1.42
C ARG A 288 -13.81 3.56 -1.16
N GLU A 289 -12.64 3.37 -1.77
CA GLU A 289 -11.74 2.25 -1.54
C GLU A 289 -10.99 2.36 -0.21
N GLY A 290 -10.57 1.22 0.34
CA GLY A 290 -9.61 1.15 1.44
C GLY A 290 -10.21 1.44 2.82
N CYS A 291 -11.54 1.53 2.92
CA CYS A 291 -12.22 1.64 4.20
C CYS A 291 -12.25 0.28 4.89
N PHE A 292 -11.78 0.21 6.14
CA PHE A 292 -11.76 -1.03 6.91
C PHE A 292 -13.14 -1.33 7.46
N VAL A 293 -13.58 -2.58 7.35
CA VAL A 293 -14.89 -3.02 7.80
C VAL A 293 -14.73 -4.03 8.92
N TYR A 294 -15.45 -3.79 10.00
CA TYR A 294 -15.56 -4.65 11.18
C TYR A 294 -17.02 -5.06 11.35
N VAL A 295 -17.27 -6.33 11.66
CA VAL A 295 -18.61 -6.83 11.98
C VAL A 295 -18.57 -7.56 13.31
N SER A 296 -19.52 -7.24 14.19
CA SER A 296 -19.59 -7.81 15.53
C SER A 296 -21.01 -8.14 15.95
N ASP A 297 -21.13 -9.14 16.81
CA ASP A 297 -22.38 -9.55 17.45
C ASP A 297 -22.75 -8.66 18.65
N THR A 298 -21.79 -7.86 19.12
CA THR A 298 -21.94 -7.00 20.29
C THR A 298 -21.83 -5.53 19.90
N PRO A 299 -22.53 -4.63 20.62
CA PRO A 299 -22.40 -3.20 20.39
C PRO A 299 -20.93 -2.78 20.42
N PRO A 300 -20.44 -1.99 19.45
CA PRO A 300 -19.04 -1.64 19.40
C PRO A 300 -18.67 -0.80 20.63
N ARG A 301 -17.52 -1.14 21.20
CA ARG A 301 -16.80 -0.33 22.18
C ARG A 301 -16.03 0.78 21.45
N PRO A 302 -15.51 1.81 22.14
CA PRO A 302 -14.72 2.87 21.51
C PRO A 302 -13.64 2.33 20.55
N PRO A 303 -13.21 3.11 19.53
CA PRO A 303 -12.45 2.65 18.36
C PRO A 303 -11.21 1.81 18.67
N GLU A 304 -10.59 2.04 19.84
CA GLU A 304 -9.40 1.34 20.34
C GLU A 304 -9.64 -0.14 20.70
N GLN A 305 -10.90 -0.61 20.72
CA GLN A 305 -11.28 -1.99 21.07
C GLN A 305 -12.05 -2.70 19.94
N LEU A 306 -12.04 -2.16 18.72
CA LEU A 306 -12.55 -2.89 17.56
C LEU A 306 -11.67 -4.13 17.34
N GLY A 307 -12.31 -5.28 17.16
CA GLY A 307 -11.62 -6.56 16.95
C GLY A 307 -10.95 -6.65 15.58
N GLU A 308 -10.70 -7.88 15.11
CA GLU A 308 -10.05 -8.09 13.82
C GLU A 308 -10.92 -7.59 12.65
N TRP A 309 -10.33 -6.79 11.76
CA TRP A 309 -10.98 -6.30 10.55
C TRP A 309 -11.28 -7.46 9.60
N ILE A 310 -12.49 -7.51 9.06
CA ILE A 310 -12.88 -8.55 8.09
C ILE A 310 -12.26 -8.29 6.72
N GLY A 311 -11.97 -7.02 6.41
CA GLY A 311 -11.31 -6.62 5.18
C GLY A 311 -11.45 -5.12 4.92
N SER A 312 -11.01 -4.70 3.73
CA SER A 312 -11.16 -3.33 3.24
C SER A 312 -12.05 -3.26 2.01
N THR A 313 -12.74 -2.14 1.80
CA THR A 313 -13.55 -1.92 0.60
C THR A 313 -12.71 -1.91 -0.67
N SER A 314 -13.24 -2.54 -1.71
CA SER A 314 -12.69 -2.56 -3.08
C SER A 314 -12.72 -1.18 -3.77
N PRO A 315 -12.13 -1.01 -4.97
CA PRO A 315 -12.22 0.23 -5.76
C PRO A 315 -13.65 0.73 -6.01
N GLY A 316 -14.62 -0.17 -6.09
CA GLY A 316 -16.05 0.16 -6.19
C GLY A 316 -16.68 0.61 -4.86
N GLY A 317 -15.88 0.78 -3.80
CA GLY A 317 -16.34 1.14 -2.47
C GLY A 317 -17.17 0.06 -1.81
N GLN A 318 -16.96 -1.21 -2.17
CA GLN A 318 -17.80 -2.32 -1.71
C GLN A 318 -16.98 -3.40 -1.00
N LEU A 319 -17.57 -4.00 0.03
CA LEU A 319 -17.08 -5.23 0.65
C LEU A 319 -18.26 -6.16 0.92
N ARG A 320 -18.10 -7.45 0.58
CA ARG A 320 -19.06 -8.51 0.91
C ARG A 320 -18.49 -9.38 2.03
N THR A 321 -19.22 -9.49 3.14
CA THR A 321 -18.83 -10.37 4.25
C THR A 321 -19.23 -11.82 3.98
N PRO A 322 -18.61 -12.79 4.66
CA PRO A 322 -19.18 -14.13 4.79
C PRO A 322 -20.60 -14.08 5.40
N PRO A 323 -21.47 -15.09 5.16
CA PRO A 323 -22.77 -15.19 5.80
C PRO A 323 -22.63 -15.19 7.32
N VAL A 324 -23.35 -14.29 8.00
CA VAL A 324 -23.23 -14.13 9.45
C VAL A 324 -24.25 -15.00 10.17
N VAL A 325 -23.90 -15.45 11.39
CA VAL A 325 -24.66 -16.48 12.13
C VAL A 325 -25.70 -15.88 13.07
N ASN A 326 -25.46 -14.69 13.62
CA ASN A 326 -26.36 -14.07 14.61
C ASN A 326 -27.38 -13.13 13.97
N ASP A 327 -28.53 -13.00 14.64
CA ASP A 327 -29.71 -12.28 14.14
C ASP A 327 -29.49 -10.77 13.96
N LEU A 328 -28.64 -10.19 14.81
CA LEU A 328 -28.29 -8.77 14.82
C LEU A 328 -26.77 -8.64 14.66
N GLN A 329 -26.34 -7.72 13.81
CA GLN A 329 -24.92 -7.44 13.54
C GLN A 329 -24.65 -5.95 13.63
N TYR A 330 -23.50 -5.61 14.19
CA TYR A 330 -22.97 -4.25 14.24
C TYR A 330 -21.87 -4.14 13.21
N VAL A 331 -22.10 -3.36 12.16
CA VAL A 331 -21.14 -3.13 11.09
C VAL A 331 -20.52 -1.76 11.32
N THR A 332 -19.23 -1.76 11.61
CA THR A 332 -18.44 -0.54 11.78
C THR A 332 -17.52 -0.39 10.57
N VAL A 333 -17.59 0.75 9.92
CA VAL A 333 -16.66 1.14 8.86
C VAL A 333 -15.75 2.22 9.39
N ALA A 334 -14.44 2.04 9.18
CA ALA A 334 -13.42 3.03 9.50
C ALA A 334 -12.90 3.67 8.21
N TYR A 335 -12.90 5.00 8.18
CA TYR A 335 -12.31 5.82 7.14
C TYR A 335 -11.45 6.90 7.79
N GLU A 336 -10.13 6.81 7.62
CA GLU A 336 -9.16 7.68 8.31
C GLU A 336 -9.33 7.62 9.84
N ASP A 337 -9.60 8.75 10.49
CA ASP A 337 -9.89 8.86 11.93
C ASP A 337 -11.38 8.71 12.27
N LEU A 338 -12.24 8.60 11.25
CA LEU A 338 -13.68 8.48 11.41
C LEU A 338 -14.11 7.02 11.47
N THR A 339 -15.07 6.76 12.34
CA THR A 339 -15.78 5.49 12.38
C THR A 339 -17.28 5.75 12.33
N GLU A 340 -17.98 4.98 11.51
CA GLU A 340 -19.44 4.97 11.49
C GLU A 340 -19.89 3.53 11.76
N THR A 341 -20.83 3.38 12.69
CA THR A 341 -21.43 2.08 13.00
C THR A 341 -22.89 2.09 12.58
N ARG A 342 -23.30 1.02 11.92
CA ARG A 342 -24.71 0.73 11.64
C ARG A 342 -25.10 -0.63 12.17
N VAL A 343 -26.36 -0.74 12.55
CA VAL A 343 -26.98 -2.00 12.94
C VAL A 343 -27.58 -2.65 11.70
N VAL A 344 -27.31 -3.94 11.52
CA VAL A 344 -27.73 -4.73 10.36
C VAL A 344 -28.44 -5.98 10.85
N VAL A 345 -29.61 -6.25 10.28
CA VAL A 345 -30.34 -7.50 10.43
C VAL A 345 -30.20 -8.26 9.11
N PRO A 346 -29.38 -9.32 9.04
CA PRO A 346 -29.15 -10.06 7.81
C PRO A 346 -30.44 -10.55 7.15
N GLY A 347 -30.56 -10.30 5.83
CA GLY A 347 -31.75 -10.64 5.04
C GLY A 347 -32.92 -9.65 5.15
N VAL A 348 -32.86 -8.67 6.06
CA VAL A 348 -33.89 -7.63 6.23
C VAL A 348 -33.38 -6.23 5.92
N THR A 349 -32.19 -5.87 6.42
CA THR A 349 -31.60 -4.55 6.13
C THR A 349 -31.31 -4.45 4.62
N PRO A 350 -31.66 -3.32 3.97
CA PRO A 350 -31.37 -3.10 2.56
C PRO A 350 -29.91 -3.36 2.22
N THR A 351 -29.67 -4.06 1.11
CA THR A 351 -28.33 -4.41 0.64
C THR A 351 -28.06 -3.75 -0.71
N PRO A 352 -26.91 -3.05 -0.90
CA PRO A 352 -25.83 -2.86 0.06
C PRO A 352 -26.18 -1.87 1.19
N VAL A 353 -25.57 -2.07 2.37
CA VAL A 353 -25.68 -1.18 3.52
C VAL A 353 -24.80 0.05 3.25
N PRO A 354 -25.39 1.25 3.11
CA PRO A 354 -24.63 2.44 2.76
C PRO A 354 -23.93 3.01 4.00
N PHE A 355 -22.70 3.48 3.82
CA PHE A 355 -21.93 4.29 4.77
C PHE A 355 -21.46 5.55 4.05
N THR A 356 -21.56 6.69 4.70
CA THR A 356 -21.32 7.96 4.02
C THR A 356 -20.46 8.85 4.89
N PHE A 357 -19.21 9.04 4.47
CA PHE A 357 -18.25 9.86 5.19
C PHE A 357 -18.14 11.24 4.57
N GLN A 358 -18.05 12.29 5.39
CA GLN A 358 -17.62 13.60 4.89
C GLN A 358 -16.16 13.48 4.43
N TYR A 359 -15.86 14.01 3.25
CA TYR A 359 -14.49 14.08 2.79
C TYR A 359 -13.75 15.12 3.64
N ARG A 360 -12.87 14.66 4.54
CA ARG A 360 -12.14 15.55 5.45
C ARG A 360 -10.92 16.25 4.84
N GLY A 361 -10.75 16.15 3.52
CA GLY A 361 -10.03 17.16 2.75
C GLY A 361 -8.63 16.75 2.29
N ALA A 362 -8.16 17.50 1.29
CA ALA A 362 -6.86 17.39 0.64
C ALA A 362 -5.64 17.44 1.58
N GLN A 363 -5.79 17.93 2.81
CA GLN A 363 -4.70 18.14 3.76
C GLN A 363 -4.17 16.84 4.35
N THR A 364 -5.04 15.89 4.72
CA THR A 364 -4.62 14.54 5.15
C THR A 364 -3.98 13.79 3.99
N ALA A 365 -4.51 13.95 2.78
CA ALA A 365 -3.91 13.40 1.57
C ALA A 365 -2.54 14.01 1.27
N CYS A 366 -2.36 15.33 1.45
CA CYS A 366 -1.06 15.99 1.34
C CYS A 366 -0.10 15.45 2.40
N GLN A 367 -0.49 15.36 3.67
CA GLN A 367 0.39 14.85 4.73
C GLN A 367 0.83 13.40 4.46
N LEU A 368 -0.09 12.55 3.96
CA LEU A 368 0.22 11.16 3.61
C LEU A 368 1.18 11.08 2.41
N GLN A 369 1.08 12.00 1.44
CA GLN A 369 2.06 12.15 0.36
C GLN A 369 3.42 12.65 0.89
N VAL A 370 3.44 13.60 1.83
CA VAL A 370 4.68 14.07 2.48
C VAL A 370 5.38 12.93 3.20
N ASP A 371 4.66 12.13 3.98
CA ASP A 371 5.21 11.00 4.71
C ASP A 371 5.72 9.90 3.77
N ARG A 372 5.01 9.65 2.67
CA ARG A 372 5.45 8.75 1.60
C ARG A 372 6.74 9.24 0.95
N LEU A 373 6.85 10.52 0.60
CA LEU A 373 8.06 11.10 0.01
C LEU A 373 9.25 11.07 0.98
N LYS A 374 9.01 11.28 2.29
CA LYS A 374 10.03 11.11 3.34
C LYS A 374 10.57 9.69 3.38
N TYR A 375 9.69 8.70 3.32
CA TYR A 375 10.09 7.30 3.31
C TYR A 375 10.87 6.94 2.04
N GLU A 376 10.34 7.31 0.86
CA GLU A 376 10.99 7.11 -0.43
C GLU A 376 12.40 7.75 -0.47
N LEU A 377 12.55 8.98 0.06
CA LEU A 377 13.84 9.66 0.14
C LEU A 377 14.81 8.98 1.12
N ALA A 378 14.33 8.52 2.28
CA ALA A 378 15.15 7.84 3.27
C ALA A 378 15.69 6.49 2.76
N ASP A 379 14.83 5.70 2.10
CA ASP A 379 15.21 4.44 1.50
C ASP A 379 16.20 4.65 0.35
N THR A 380 15.88 5.55 -0.59
CA THR A 380 16.76 5.87 -1.73
C THR A 380 18.11 6.44 -1.28
N SER A 381 18.12 7.27 -0.23
CA SER A 381 19.36 7.78 0.39
C SER A 381 20.22 6.67 0.95
N THR A 382 19.62 5.67 1.61
CA THR A 382 20.34 4.53 2.17
C THR A 382 21.00 3.72 1.07
N VAL A 383 20.26 3.43 0.00
CA VAL A 383 20.78 2.74 -1.19
C VAL A 383 21.90 3.57 -1.83
N LEU A 384 21.71 4.87 -2.02
CA LEU A 384 22.73 5.75 -2.59
C LEU A 384 24.04 5.71 -1.77
N ASN A 385 23.95 5.87 -0.44
CA ASN A 385 25.14 5.87 0.42
C ASN A 385 25.87 4.52 0.38
N LEU A 386 25.14 3.40 0.31
CA LEU A 386 25.74 2.08 0.12
C LEU A 386 26.48 2.00 -1.22
N ARG A 387 25.88 2.48 -2.32
CA ARG A 387 26.53 2.49 -3.63
C ARG A 387 27.76 3.40 -3.67
N LEU A 388 27.72 4.57 -3.03
CA LEU A 388 28.88 5.46 -2.91
C LEU A 388 30.02 4.77 -2.14
N THR A 389 29.69 4.06 -1.06
CA THR A 389 30.68 3.26 -0.30
C THR A 389 31.25 2.12 -1.16
N ASP A 390 30.42 1.46 -1.98
CA ASP A 390 30.89 0.41 -2.89
C ASP A 390 31.82 0.98 -3.97
N ILE A 391 31.56 2.19 -4.48
CA ILE A 391 32.45 2.89 -5.41
C ILE A 391 33.80 3.19 -4.74
N GLU A 392 33.82 3.69 -3.50
CA GLU A 392 35.06 3.95 -2.75
C GLU A 392 35.87 2.66 -2.51
N LYS A 393 35.19 1.56 -2.17
CA LYS A 393 35.85 0.25 -2.01
C LYS A 393 36.41 -0.28 -3.34
N ALA A 394 35.66 -0.11 -4.43
CA ALA A 394 36.11 -0.49 -5.76
C ALA A 394 37.33 0.35 -6.20
N ASP A 395 37.38 1.63 -5.83
CA ASP A 395 38.55 2.49 -6.07
C ASP A 395 39.80 2.02 -5.31
N GLN A 396 39.65 1.64 -4.05
CA GLN A 396 40.75 1.08 -3.26
C GLN A 396 41.24 -0.27 -3.82
N ALA A 397 40.33 -1.07 -4.38
CA ALA A 397 40.63 -2.37 -4.96
C ALA A 397 41.04 -2.34 -6.44
N LEU A 398 40.97 -1.17 -7.09
CA LEU A 398 41.15 -0.99 -8.54
C LEU A 398 40.23 -1.90 -9.40
N ASP A 399 38.99 -2.10 -8.96
CA ASP A 399 38.01 -2.99 -9.60
C ASP A 399 37.02 -2.19 -10.46
N VAL A 400 37.28 -2.11 -11.76
CA VAL A 400 36.51 -1.30 -12.72
C VAL A 400 35.07 -1.80 -12.86
N ASP A 401 34.86 -3.11 -12.96
CA ASP A 401 33.53 -3.70 -13.20
C ASP A 401 32.59 -3.47 -12.00
N LYS A 402 33.12 -3.61 -10.78
CA LYS A 402 32.36 -3.29 -9.56
C LYS A 402 32.08 -1.79 -9.45
N ALA A 403 33.05 -0.94 -9.78
CA ALA A 403 32.86 0.51 -9.79
C ALA A 403 31.78 0.93 -10.81
N GLU A 404 31.78 0.35 -12.01
CA GLU A 404 30.79 0.65 -13.06
C GLU A 404 29.38 0.20 -12.64
N THR A 405 29.26 -1.00 -12.07
CA THR A 405 27.99 -1.51 -11.55
C THR A 405 27.44 -0.63 -10.41
N ALA A 406 28.31 -0.25 -9.47
CA ALA A 406 27.93 0.61 -8.36
C ALA A 406 27.58 2.03 -8.84
N ALA A 407 28.31 2.58 -9.82
CA ALA A 407 28.03 3.88 -10.43
C ALA A 407 26.70 3.91 -11.18
N LYS A 408 26.37 2.87 -11.97
CA LYS A 408 25.04 2.74 -12.61
C LYS A 408 23.92 2.69 -11.58
N GLY A 409 24.09 1.92 -10.51
CA GLY A 409 23.14 1.88 -9.40
C GLY A 409 22.98 3.24 -8.69
N ALA A 410 24.09 3.94 -8.46
CA ALA A 410 24.09 5.27 -7.86
C ALA A 410 23.41 6.32 -8.77
N GLN A 411 23.60 6.23 -10.09
CA GLN A 411 22.91 7.06 -11.07
C GLN A 411 21.39 6.85 -11.04
N GLN A 412 20.92 5.60 -10.96
CA GLN A 412 19.50 5.29 -10.81
C GLN A 412 18.93 5.87 -9.51
N SER A 413 19.64 5.73 -8.39
CA SER A 413 19.23 6.35 -7.11
C SER A 413 19.20 7.87 -7.20
N ARG A 414 20.16 8.49 -7.90
CA ARG A 414 20.18 9.93 -8.14
C ARG A 414 18.98 10.38 -8.96
N ASP A 415 18.64 9.69 -10.04
CA ASP A 415 17.49 10.04 -10.87
C ASP A 415 16.16 9.86 -10.10
N ALA A 416 16.08 8.86 -9.22
CA ALA A 416 14.96 8.71 -8.28
C ALA A 416 14.89 9.87 -7.27
N ILE A 417 16.01 10.34 -6.72
CA ILE A 417 16.06 11.51 -5.83
C ILE A 417 15.62 12.79 -6.56
N VAL A 418 16.01 12.97 -7.83
CA VAL A 418 15.52 14.10 -8.65
C VAL A 418 14.00 14.03 -8.80
N SER A 419 13.44 12.86 -9.12
CA SER A 419 11.99 12.68 -9.21
C SER A 419 11.27 12.98 -7.89
N ILE A 420 11.82 12.54 -6.75
CA ILE A 420 11.27 12.82 -5.42
C ILE A 420 11.32 14.33 -5.11
N ARG A 421 12.44 14.99 -5.43
CA ARG A 421 12.62 16.44 -5.27
C ARG A 421 11.58 17.22 -6.07
N ASP A 422 11.39 16.88 -7.34
CA ASP A 422 10.47 17.59 -8.23
C ASP A 422 9.02 17.38 -7.78
N ARG A 423 8.65 16.16 -7.39
CA ARG A 423 7.33 15.86 -6.79
C ARG A 423 7.09 16.63 -5.49
N ALA A 424 8.11 16.76 -4.64
CA ALA A 424 8.02 17.53 -3.40
C ALA A 424 7.84 19.04 -3.67
N ALA A 425 8.56 19.58 -4.66
CA ALA A 425 8.45 20.98 -5.07
C ALA A 425 7.10 21.29 -5.74
N GLU A 426 6.57 20.36 -6.55
CA GLU A 426 5.23 20.48 -7.14
C GLU A 426 4.14 20.51 -6.05
N LEU A 427 4.21 19.61 -5.07
CA LEU A 427 3.27 19.59 -3.93
C LEU A 427 3.38 20.86 -3.06
N GLU A 428 4.58 21.44 -2.93
CA GLU A 428 4.78 22.68 -2.17
C GLU A 428 4.07 23.88 -2.81
N GLN A 429 3.99 23.92 -4.15
CA GLN A 429 3.37 25.00 -4.91
C GLN A 429 1.84 25.01 -4.80
N ASP A 430 1.23 23.88 -4.45
CA ASP A 430 -0.23 23.78 -4.33
C ASP A 430 -0.72 24.30 -2.96
N ARG A 431 -1.15 25.56 -2.97
CA ARG A 431 -1.54 26.28 -1.74
C ARG A 431 -2.86 25.82 -1.14
N ASP A 432 -3.69 25.13 -1.92
CA ASP A 432 -5.02 24.71 -1.47
C ASP A 432 -4.98 23.29 -0.86
N LEU A 433 -3.97 22.48 -1.22
CA LEU A 433 -3.81 21.11 -0.73
C LEU A 433 -3.02 21.00 0.59
N CYS A 434 -1.99 21.82 0.79
CA CYS A 434 -1.03 21.65 1.89
C CYS A 434 -1.04 22.81 2.88
N ASP A 435 -1.11 22.50 4.18
CA ASP A 435 -1.03 23.48 5.26
C ASP A 435 0.40 24.00 5.49
N SER A 436 0.55 24.96 6.40
CA SER A 436 1.84 25.59 6.73
C SER A 436 2.90 24.59 7.20
N ARG A 437 2.49 23.52 7.88
CA ARG A 437 3.38 22.52 8.45
C ARG A 437 3.87 21.57 7.35
N ALA A 438 2.96 21.04 6.54
CA ALA A 438 3.27 20.18 5.40
C ALA A 438 4.21 20.88 4.41
N ARG A 439 4.01 22.19 4.17
CA ARG A 439 4.93 22.97 3.32
C ARG A 439 6.34 23.08 3.89
N LEU A 440 6.47 23.31 5.20
CA LEU A 440 7.78 23.34 5.85
C LEU A 440 8.48 21.97 5.72
N GLU A 441 7.72 20.88 5.88
CA GLU A 441 8.24 19.52 5.71
C GLU A 441 8.65 19.22 4.26
N LEU A 442 7.91 19.72 3.26
CA LEU A 442 8.25 19.64 1.83
C LEU A 442 9.52 20.45 1.50
N GLN A 443 9.67 21.67 2.04
CA GLN A 443 10.90 22.46 1.89
C GLN A 443 12.12 21.72 2.45
N GLN A 444 11.98 21.11 3.64
CA GLN A 444 13.05 20.29 4.23
C GLN A 444 13.38 19.07 3.37
N LEU A 445 12.37 18.45 2.74
CA LEU A 445 12.58 17.34 1.79
C LEU A 445 13.36 17.78 0.56
N VAL A 446 12.99 18.90 -0.07
CA VAL A 446 13.70 19.45 -1.23
C VAL A 446 15.14 19.78 -0.87
N GLN A 447 15.37 20.44 0.26
CA GLN A 447 16.71 20.76 0.75
C GLN A 447 17.55 19.49 0.98
N LYS A 448 16.98 18.46 1.62
CA LYS A 448 17.66 17.19 1.87
C LYS A 448 17.96 16.43 0.58
N ALA A 449 17.06 16.48 -0.41
CA ALA A 449 17.30 15.90 -1.72
C ALA A 449 18.44 16.63 -2.45
N ASP A 450 18.48 17.97 -2.40
CA ASP A 450 19.57 18.77 -2.96
C ASP A 450 20.93 18.47 -2.30
N GLU A 451 20.96 18.29 -0.97
CA GLU A 451 22.17 17.86 -0.25
C GLU A 451 22.66 16.48 -0.73
N LEU A 452 21.76 15.52 -0.94
CA LEU A 452 22.10 14.18 -1.45
C LEU A 452 22.58 14.23 -2.90
N LEU A 453 21.96 15.04 -3.75
CA LEU A 453 22.41 15.27 -5.13
C LEU A 453 23.78 15.95 -5.16
N GLY A 454 24.06 16.84 -4.21
CA GLY A 454 25.37 17.44 -4.00
C GLY A 454 26.45 16.41 -3.69
N LYS A 455 26.15 15.45 -2.80
CA LYS A 455 27.06 14.32 -2.49
C LYS A 455 27.34 13.45 -3.71
N TYR A 456 26.32 13.13 -4.51
CA TYR A 456 26.48 12.33 -5.72
C TYR A 456 27.37 13.00 -6.79
N ARG A 457 27.29 14.34 -6.96
CA ARG A 457 28.16 15.05 -7.93
C ARG A 457 29.65 14.79 -7.71
N GLY A 458 30.08 14.57 -6.46
CA GLY A 458 31.46 14.26 -6.14
C GLY A 458 31.93 12.87 -6.60
N ALA A 459 31.01 11.93 -6.84
CA ALA A 459 31.31 10.54 -7.16
C ALA A 459 31.13 10.16 -8.64
N GLY A 460 30.57 11.07 -9.47
CA GLY A 460 30.25 10.79 -10.88
C GLY A 460 31.44 10.44 -11.78
N ASN A 461 32.68 10.62 -11.29
CA ASN A 461 33.91 10.44 -12.06
C ASN A 461 34.77 9.25 -11.59
N SER A 462 34.33 8.49 -10.59
CA SER A 462 35.19 7.48 -9.93
C SER A 462 35.64 6.33 -10.84
N VAL A 463 34.82 5.91 -11.81
CA VAL A 463 35.21 4.85 -12.77
C VAL A 463 36.38 5.31 -13.65
N ALA A 464 36.30 6.54 -14.16
CA ALA A 464 37.37 7.14 -14.94
C ALA A 464 38.64 7.32 -14.10
N THR A 465 38.52 7.69 -12.82
CA THR A 465 39.66 7.78 -11.89
C THR A 465 40.38 6.44 -11.70
N ILE A 466 39.63 5.34 -11.56
CA ILE A 466 40.21 3.99 -11.44
C ILE A 466 40.91 3.58 -12.74
N GLN A 467 40.27 3.80 -13.89
CA GLN A 467 40.85 3.52 -15.20
C GLN A 467 42.13 4.32 -15.44
N ILE A 468 42.16 5.59 -15.02
CA ILE A 468 43.35 6.44 -15.06
C ILE A 468 44.48 5.84 -14.22
N LYS A 469 44.21 5.37 -12.99
CA LYS A 469 45.23 4.71 -12.13
C LYS A 469 45.77 3.42 -12.75
N LEU A 470 44.91 2.60 -13.35
CA LEU A 470 45.33 1.37 -14.04
C LEU A 470 46.17 1.68 -15.28
N LEU A 471 45.72 2.63 -16.11
CA LEU A 471 46.45 3.08 -17.29
C LEU A 471 47.82 3.65 -16.92
N GLN A 472 47.95 4.39 -15.82
CA GLN A 472 49.25 4.85 -15.34
C GLN A 472 50.20 3.69 -15.06
N GLY A 473 49.73 2.64 -14.39
CA GLY A 473 50.53 1.42 -14.15
C GLY A 473 50.95 0.72 -15.44
N ASP A 474 50.03 0.62 -16.41
CA ASP A 474 50.29 -0.01 -17.71
C ASP A 474 51.21 0.84 -18.60
N ILE A 475 51.08 2.17 -18.56
CA ILE A 475 51.99 3.12 -19.22
C ILE A 475 53.39 2.96 -18.64
N ASP A 476 53.53 2.95 -17.31
CA ASP A 476 54.82 2.79 -16.64
C ASP A 476 55.46 1.42 -16.93
N ALA A 477 54.65 0.36 -17.07
CA ALA A 477 55.14 -0.96 -17.49
C ALA A 477 55.60 -0.96 -18.95
N ALA A 478 54.78 -0.45 -19.88
CA ALA A 478 55.14 -0.34 -21.29
C ALA A 478 56.39 0.53 -21.50
N TRP A 479 56.56 1.57 -20.67
CA TRP A 479 57.73 2.43 -20.71
C TRP A 479 59.01 1.72 -20.25
N ARG A 480 58.93 0.95 -19.15
CA ARG A 480 60.06 0.16 -18.65
C ARG A 480 60.46 -0.98 -19.58
N GLU A 481 59.49 -1.57 -20.28
CA GLU A 481 59.69 -2.67 -21.22
C GLU A 481 59.99 -2.20 -22.65
N HIS A 482 60.13 -0.89 -22.86
CA HIS A 482 60.43 -0.28 -24.16
C HIS A 482 59.38 -0.59 -25.26
N ARG A 483 58.14 -0.91 -24.85
CA ARG A 483 56.99 -1.14 -25.75
C ARG A 483 56.37 0.20 -26.16
N TRP A 484 57.12 1.02 -26.88
CA TRP A 484 56.77 2.42 -27.17
C TRP A 484 55.45 2.59 -27.94
N ALA A 485 55.16 1.68 -28.87
CA ALA A 485 53.89 1.70 -29.59
C ALA A 485 52.67 1.48 -28.66
N ASP A 486 52.82 0.58 -27.68
CA ASP A 486 51.80 0.34 -26.65
C ASP A 486 51.69 1.54 -25.71
N ALA A 487 52.83 2.11 -25.27
CA ALA A 487 52.86 3.30 -24.43
C ALA A 487 52.15 4.49 -25.10
N ARG A 488 52.34 4.71 -26.42
CA ARG A 488 51.62 5.76 -27.17
C ARG A 488 50.11 5.53 -27.15
N ARG A 489 49.67 4.30 -27.41
CA ARG A 489 48.23 3.95 -27.41
C ARG A 489 47.62 4.18 -26.03
N LEU A 490 48.27 3.68 -24.98
CA LEU A 490 47.81 3.83 -23.59
C LEU A 490 47.81 5.29 -23.13
N LEU A 491 48.81 6.10 -23.51
CA LEU A 491 48.85 7.54 -23.24
C LEU A 491 47.69 8.29 -23.94
N SER A 492 47.36 7.91 -25.17
CA SER A 492 46.19 8.48 -25.87
C SER A 492 44.89 8.17 -25.12
N GLU A 493 44.70 6.93 -24.68
CA GLU A 493 43.54 6.50 -23.88
C GLU A 493 43.47 7.26 -22.55
N TYR A 494 44.60 7.41 -21.86
CA TYR A 494 44.72 8.18 -20.63
C TYR A 494 44.35 9.66 -20.82
N LEU A 495 44.90 10.31 -21.85
CA LEU A 495 44.64 11.72 -22.16
C LEU A 495 43.17 11.96 -22.54
N ASN A 496 42.56 11.05 -23.31
CA ASN A 496 41.14 11.10 -23.63
C ASN A 496 40.26 11.03 -22.37
N LEU A 497 40.57 10.14 -21.43
CA LEU A 497 39.85 10.03 -20.16
C LEU A 497 40.04 11.28 -19.29
N LYS A 498 41.26 11.82 -19.19
CA LYS A 498 41.55 13.08 -18.49
C LYS A 498 40.77 14.26 -19.10
N GLN A 499 40.70 14.34 -20.42
CA GLN A 499 39.92 15.37 -21.13
C GLN A 499 38.41 15.25 -20.87
N GLN A 500 37.86 14.02 -20.81
CA GLN A 500 36.46 13.78 -20.42
C GLN A 500 36.16 14.27 -19.00
N LEU A 501 37.16 14.23 -18.10
CA LEU A 501 37.08 14.77 -16.74
C LEU A 501 37.33 16.29 -16.67
N GLY A 502 37.65 16.94 -17.79
CA GLY A 502 38.02 18.36 -17.82
C GLY A 502 39.40 18.66 -17.21
N GLU A 503 40.23 17.64 -17.04
CA GLU A 503 41.59 17.76 -16.50
C GLU A 503 42.61 17.74 -17.65
N ALA A 504 43.51 18.73 -17.69
CA ALA A 504 44.65 18.73 -18.59
C ALA A 504 45.88 18.16 -17.90
N ASP A 505 46.60 17.25 -18.57
CA ASP A 505 47.85 16.67 -18.09
C ASP A 505 48.97 17.01 -19.08
N GLY A 506 49.55 18.20 -18.91
CA GLY A 506 50.64 18.71 -19.76
C GLY A 506 51.83 17.75 -19.86
N PRO A 507 52.33 17.19 -18.74
CA PRO A 507 53.40 16.19 -18.78
C PRO A 507 53.04 14.92 -19.56
N ALA A 508 51.83 14.38 -19.41
CA ALA A 508 51.40 13.21 -20.18
C ALA A 508 51.24 13.53 -21.68
N GLN A 509 50.76 14.73 -22.02
CA GLN A 509 50.68 15.21 -23.40
C GLN A 509 52.07 15.34 -24.03
N ALA A 510 53.04 15.91 -23.31
CA ALA A 510 54.42 16.01 -23.76
C ALA A 510 55.03 14.63 -24.04
N ARG A 511 54.82 13.65 -23.13
CA ARG A 511 55.25 12.26 -23.34
C ARG A 511 54.58 11.62 -24.56
N TYR A 512 53.29 11.87 -24.78
CA TYR A 512 52.57 11.37 -25.95
C TYR A 512 53.15 11.94 -27.26
N ASP A 513 53.42 13.24 -27.29
CA ASP A 513 53.99 13.92 -28.46
C ASP A 513 55.43 13.43 -28.74
N GLU A 514 56.22 13.22 -27.69
CA GLU A 514 57.57 12.65 -27.78
C GLU A 514 57.59 11.26 -28.40
N VAL A 515 56.78 10.33 -27.88
CA VAL A 515 56.69 8.98 -28.43
C VAL A 515 56.15 9.00 -29.86
N THR A 516 55.19 9.89 -30.15
CA THR A 516 54.65 10.04 -31.49
C THR A 516 55.72 10.50 -32.48
N ALA A 517 56.52 11.51 -32.11
CA ALA A 517 57.62 12.00 -32.94
C ALA A 517 58.68 10.92 -33.17
N ALA A 518 59.08 10.18 -32.12
CA ALA A 518 60.09 9.12 -32.22
C ALA A 518 59.61 7.93 -33.08
N LEU A 519 58.32 7.59 -33.04
CA LEU A 519 57.74 6.51 -33.85
C LEU A 519 57.43 6.93 -35.30
N ALA A 520 57.39 8.22 -35.61
CA ALA A 520 57.15 8.73 -36.96
C ALA A 520 58.41 8.69 -37.86
N VAL A 521 59.58 8.41 -37.29
CA VAL A 521 60.84 8.31 -38.05
C VAL A 521 60.78 7.10 -38.99
N THR A 522 60.97 7.37 -40.28
CA THR A 522 60.89 6.38 -41.37
C THR A 522 62.20 6.24 -42.15
N ASP A 523 63.26 6.88 -41.69
CA ASP A 523 64.59 6.80 -42.29
C ASP A 523 65.22 5.43 -42.02
N GLN A 524 65.67 4.75 -43.07
CA GLN A 524 66.22 3.40 -42.98
C GLN A 524 67.54 3.41 -42.19
N ASP A 525 68.39 4.43 -42.38
CA ASP A 525 69.68 4.53 -41.69
C ASP A 525 69.46 4.72 -40.17
N HIS A 526 68.41 5.45 -39.80
CA HIS A 526 67.99 5.63 -38.40
C HIS A 526 67.44 4.34 -37.78
N LEU A 527 66.65 3.55 -38.54
CA LEU A 527 66.13 2.26 -38.09
C LEU A 527 67.26 1.23 -37.92
N ASP A 528 68.21 1.20 -38.85
CA ASP A 528 69.38 0.33 -38.80
C ASP A 528 70.29 0.71 -37.60
N ALA A 529 70.44 2.00 -37.30
CA ALA A 529 71.14 2.48 -36.11
C ALA A 529 70.47 1.99 -34.81
N ARG A 530 69.13 2.05 -34.72
CA ARG A 530 68.39 1.48 -33.57
C ARG A 530 68.65 -0.01 -33.40
N GLN A 531 68.55 -0.79 -34.49
CA GLN A 531 68.75 -2.23 -34.46
C GLN A 531 70.19 -2.61 -34.07
N THR A 532 71.18 -1.86 -34.58
CA THR A 532 72.60 -2.04 -34.23
C THR A 532 72.83 -1.84 -32.73
N LEU A 533 72.21 -0.82 -32.14
CA LEU A 533 72.32 -0.55 -30.71
C LEU A 533 71.53 -1.55 -29.85
N GLU A 534 70.35 -1.98 -30.29
CA GLU A 534 69.57 -3.03 -29.64
C GLU A 534 70.38 -4.33 -29.52
N GLN A 535 71.07 -4.73 -30.60
CA GLN A 535 71.97 -5.89 -30.60
C GLN A 535 73.23 -5.70 -29.74
N SER A 536 73.49 -4.49 -29.28
CA SER A 536 74.65 -4.14 -28.45
C SER A 536 74.28 -4.00 -26.96
N VAL A 537 72.99 -3.94 -26.62
CA VAL A 537 72.51 -3.96 -25.24
C VAL A 537 72.94 -5.27 -24.57
N GLY A 538 73.47 -5.20 -23.36
CA GLY A 538 73.86 -6.38 -22.60
C GLY A 538 75.20 -7.00 -22.99
N ILE A 539 76.04 -6.33 -23.80
CA ILE A 539 77.44 -6.74 -23.98
C ILE A 539 78.15 -6.71 -22.60
N GLN A 540 78.66 -7.87 -22.17
CA GLN A 540 79.38 -8.04 -20.89
C GLN A 540 80.89 -8.25 -21.07
N ASP A 541 81.37 -8.37 -22.31
CA ASP A 541 82.79 -8.53 -22.62
C ASP A 541 83.38 -7.22 -23.16
N PHE A 542 84.51 -6.79 -22.59
CA PHE A 542 85.21 -5.58 -23.03
C PHE A 542 85.81 -5.72 -24.43
N GLN A 543 86.30 -6.90 -24.82
CA GLN A 543 86.87 -7.12 -26.16
C GLN A 543 85.78 -7.05 -27.23
N GLU A 544 84.61 -7.64 -26.94
CA GLU A 544 83.44 -7.56 -27.81
C GLU A 544 82.96 -6.11 -27.96
N LEU A 545 82.86 -5.36 -26.84
CA LEU A 545 82.47 -3.95 -26.86
C LEU A 545 83.44 -3.09 -27.69
N THR A 546 84.74 -3.30 -27.52
CA THR A 546 85.78 -2.52 -28.24
C THR A 546 85.77 -2.84 -29.74
N THR A 547 85.56 -4.11 -30.10
CA THR A 547 85.48 -4.55 -31.50
C THR A 547 84.27 -3.94 -32.21
N ARG A 548 83.11 -3.93 -31.55
CA ARG A 548 81.86 -3.36 -32.08
C ARG A 548 81.77 -1.83 -31.91
N TRP A 549 82.75 -1.21 -31.25
CA TRP A 549 82.70 0.22 -30.91
C TRP A 549 82.52 1.15 -32.12
N PRO A 550 83.20 0.96 -33.28
CA PRO A 550 82.97 1.82 -34.43
C PRO A 550 81.50 1.82 -34.89
N GLU A 551 80.88 0.64 -34.97
CA GLU A 551 79.47 0.48 -35.35
C GLU A 551 78.53 1.09 -34.31
N ILE A 552 78.80 0.86 -33.01
CA ILE A 552 78.03 1.43 -31.90
C ILE A 552 78.14 2.96 -31.87
N ARG A 553 79.35 3.50 -32.07
CA ARG A 553 79.62 4.95 -32.07
C ARG A 553 78.91 5.63 -33.23
N ASP A 554 78.96 5.05 -34.41
CA ASP A 554 78.34 5.62 -35.60
C ASP A 554 76.81 5.58 -35.44
N ALA A 555 76.25 4.45 -34.95
CA ALA A 555 74.82 4.35 -34.63
C ALA A 555 74.38 5.32 -33.52
N LEU A 556 75.19 5.53 -32.47
CA LEU A 556 74.91 6.52 -31.42
C LEU A 556 74.94 7.95 -31.98
N SER A 557 75.90 8.24 -32.86
CA SER A 557 76.02 9.55 -33.49
C SER A 557 74.80 9.85 -34.35
N GLU A 558 74.30 8.85 -35.08
CA GLU A 558 73.08 8.95 -35.88
C GLU A 558 71.86 9.25 -34.99
N LEU A 559 71.65 8.47 -33.92
CA LEU A 559 70.55 8.71 -32.99
C LEU A 559 70.63 10.07 -32.28
N VAL A 560 71.83 10.56 -31.98
CA VAL A 560 72.05 11.90 -31.40
C VAL A 560 71.68 13.01 -32.39
N GLN A 561 72.07 12.88 -33.66
CA GLN A 561 71.72 13.85 -34.71
C GLN A 561 70.21 13.94 -34.91
N HIS A 562 69.53 12.80 -34.94
CA HIS A 562 68.09 12.69 -35.05
C HIS A 562 67.33 12.95 -33.74
N LYS A 563 68.05 13.24 -32.63
CA LYS A 563 67.50 13.51 -31.30
C LYS A 563 66.55 12.41 -30.80
N ASP A 564 66.89 11.16 -31.07
CA ASP A 564 66.11 9.99 -30.67
C ASP A 564 66.33 9.62 -29.20
N HIS A 565 65.85 10.50 -28.35
CA HIS A 565 65.97 10.43 -26.91
C HIS A 565 65.39 9.14 -26.30
N LEU A 566 64.42 8.46 -26.94
CA LEU A 566 63.87 7.20 -26.41
C LEU A 566 64.90 6.08 -26.44
N TRP A 567 65.50 5.81 -27.60
CA TRP A 567 66.54 4.78 -27.73
C TRP A 567 67.85 5.19 -27.06
N LEU A 568 68.20 6.47 -27.11
CA LEU A 568 69.34 6.99 -26.38
C LEU A 568 69.22 6.79 -24.86
N ARG A 569 68.03 6.87 -24.27
CA ARG A 569 67.81 6.55 -22.84
C ARG A 569 68.04 5.08 -22.52
N VAL A 570 67.65 4.16 -23.40
CA VAL A 570 67.91 2.72 -23.23
C VAL A 570 69.42 2.47 -23.16
N ILE A 571 70.17 3.02 -24.11
CA ILE A 571 71.63 2.85 -24.16
C ILE A 571 72.34 3.61 -23.04
N TYR A 572 71.81 4.76 -22.61
CA TYR A 572 72.35 5.50 -21.47
C TYR A 572 72.34 4.68 -20.18
N GLY A 573 71.37 3.77 -20.00
CA GLY A 573 71.34 2.82 -18.89
C GLY A 573 72.50 1.82 -18.91
N GLU A 574 72.91 1.37 -20.10
CA GLU A 574 74.00 0.41 -20.30
C GLU A 574 75.39 1.01 -20.05
N PHE A 575 75.53 2.34 -20.11
CA PHE A 575 76.81 3.02 -19.90
C PHE A 575 77.43 2.73 -18.54
N GLN A 576 76.66 2.40 -17.50
CA GLN A 576 77.24 1.99 -16.22
C GLN A 576 77.93 0.62 -16.32
N THR A 577 77.33 -0.32 -17.03
CA THR A 577 77.91 -1.64 -17.30
C THR A 577 79.17 -1.47 -18.12
N TRP A 578 79.13 -0.70 -19.21
CA TRP A 578 80.28 -0.47 -20.08
C TRP A 578 81.41 0.31 -19.41
N ASN A 579 81.10 1.31 -18.58
CA ASN A 579 82.08 1.98 -17.73
C ASN A 579 82.76 1.02 -16.75
N THR A 580 82.00 0.05 -16.21
CA THR A 580 82.56 -0.97 -15.32
C THR A 580 83.52 -1.89 -16.07
N LEU A 581 83.16 -2.30 -17.30
CA LEU A 581 84.05 -3.08 -18.17
C LEU A 581 85.35 -2.33 -18.46
N LEU A 582 85.24 -1.06 -18.85
CA LEU A 582 86.39 -0.19 -19.10
C LEU A 582 87.29 -0.02 -17.85
N ALA A 583 86.69 0.16 -16.68
CA ALA A 583 87.43 0.28 -15.42
C ALA A 583 88.15 -1.04 -15.05
N ASN A 584 87.50 -2.18 -15.25
CA ASN A 584 88.09 -3.49 -15.01
C ASN A 584 89.24 -3.78 -15.97
N GLU A 585 89.09 -3.41 -17.24
CA GLU A 585 90.16 -3.56 -18.23
C GLU A 585 91.38 -2.70 -17.88
N ARG A 586 91.17 -1.42 -17.51
CA ARG A 586 92.27 -0.55 -17.06
C ARG A 586 93.03 -1.16 -15.88
N ARG A 587 92.32 -1.76 -14.92
CA ARG A 587 92.95 -2.48 -13.80
C ARG A 587 93.74 -3.71 -14.27
N ARG A 588 93.23 -4.47 -15.26
CA ARG A 588 93.93 -5.61 -15.87
C ARG A 588 95.25 -5.13 -16.50
N GLN A 589 95.19 -4.06 -17.29
CA GLN A 589 96.35 -3.49 -17.97
C GLN A 589 97.38 -2.93 -16.99
N ASP A 590 96.95 -2.21 -15.95
CA ASP A 590 97.85 -1.72 -14.88
C ASP A 590 98.54 -2.87 -14.13
N ALA A 591 97.81 -3.95 -13.85
CA ALA A 591 98.37 -5.14 -13.23
C ALA A 591 99.40 -5.86 -14.14
N LEU A 592 99.13 -5.95 -15.44
CA LEU A 592 100.06 -6.50 -16.43
C LEU A 592 101.32 -5.64 -16.57
N ARG A 593 101.17 -4.31 -16.57
CA ARG A 593 102.27 -3.35 -16.64
C ARG A 593 103.22 -3.45 -15.45
N GLN A 594 102.70 -3.81 -14.26
CA GLN A 594 103.48 -4.03 -13.05
C GLN A 594 104.14 -5.43 -13.00
N SER A 595 103.76 -6.35 -13.89
CA SER A 595 104.32 -7.70 -13.94
C SER A 595 105.75 -7.69 -14.50
N GLN A 596 106.70 -8.22 -13.72
CA GLN A 596 108.11 -8.34 -14.11
C GLN A 596 108.39 -9.46 -15.12
N THR A 597 107.37 -10.23 -15.52
CA THR A 597 107.53 -11.44 -16.36
C THR A 597 107.25 -11.20 -17.86
N LEU A 598 106.85 -10.00 -18.27
CA LEU A 598 106.59 -9.70 -19.68
C LEU A 598 107.88 -9.48 -20.49
N THR A 599 107.94 -10.10 -21.68
CA THR A 599 108.99 -9.87 -22.70
C THR A 599 108.89 -8.46 -23.31
N ILE A 600 109.92 -8.02 -24.03
CA ILE A 600 109.94 -6.68 -24.67
C ILE A 600 108.80 -6.56 -25.70
N GLU A 601 108.62 -7.59 -26.53
CA GLU A 601 107.55 -7.65 -27.54
C GLU A 601 106.15 -7.58 -26.90
N GLN A 602 105.91 -8.34 -25.82
CA GLN A 602 104.65 -8.27 -25.06
C GLN A 602 104.41 -6.91 -24.37
N LYS A 603 105.48 -6.15 -24.08
CA LYS A 603 105.34 -4.78 -23.54
C LYS A 603 105.01 -3.77 -24.64
N GLU A 604 105.49 -4.00 -25.86
CA GLU A 604 105.12 -3.19 -27.04
C GLU A 604 103.66 -3.44 -27.42
N ASP A 605 103.22 -4.71 -27.48
CA ASP A 605 101.82 -5.08 -27.70
C ASP A 605 100.89 -4.49 -26.63
N LEU A 606 101.29 -4.56 -25.34
CA LEU A 606 100.53 -3.96 -24.24
C LEU A 606 100.45 -2.43 -24.36
N LEU A 607 101.51 -1.76 -24.84
CA LEU A 607 101.49 -0.32 -25.06
C LEU A 607 100.53 0.09 -26.18
N ASP A 608 100.41 -0.71 -27.23
CA ASP A 608 99.47 -0.45 -28.32
C ASP A 608 98.02 -0.79 -27.90
N GLU A 609 97.79 -1.85 -27.11
CA GLU A 609 96.49 -2.12 -26.46
C GLU A 609 96.05 -0.95 -25.54
N MET A 610 96.98 -0.40 -24.76
CA MET A 610 96.70 0.74 -23.88
C MET A 610 96.33 2.01 -24.66
N LYS A 611 97.05 2.31 -25.76
CA LYS A 611 96.70 3.45 -26.64
C LYS A 611 95.30 3.29 -27.25
N ALA A 612 94.96 2.09 -27.71
CA ALA A 612 93.63 1.80 -28.25
C ALA A 612 92.54 1.96 -27.17
N THR A 613 92.82 1.53 -25.93
CA THR A 613 91.92 1.67 -24.78
C THR A 613 91.72 3.14 -24.36
N ASP A 614 92.78 3.96 -24.42
CA ASP A 614 92.71 5.39 -24.13
C ASP A 614 91.94 6.14 -25.22
N GLN A 615 92.17 5.84 -26.49
CA GLN A 615 91.40 6.39 -27.60
C GLN A 615 89.91 6.02 -27.48
N PHE A 616 89.60 4.75 -27.22
CA PHE A 616 88.24 4.31 -26.93
C PHE A 616 87.62 5.09 -25.76
N THR A 617 88.37 5.33 -24.69
CA THR A 617 87.88 6.05 -23.50
C THR A 617 87.51 7.51 -23.82
N GLU A 618 88.33 8.19 -24.63
CA GLU A 618 88.06 9.58 -25.04
C GLU A 618 86.81 9.66 -25.93
N GLU A 619 86.72 8.79 -26.93
CA GLU A 619 85.54 8.69 -27.81
C GLU A 619 84.27 8.32 -27.00
N PHE A 620 84.38 7.37 -26.08
CA PHE A 620 83.31 6.96 -25.18
C PHE A 620 82.80 8.12 -24.32
N ARG A 621 83.70 8.91 -23.71
CA ARG A 621 83.28 10.07 -22.91
C ARG A 621 82.61 11.16 -23.74
N ALA A 622 83.12 11.41 -24.95
CA ALA A 622 82.55 12.40 -25.84
C ALA A 622 81.12 12.03 -26.26
N ILE A 623 80.89 10.78 -26.68
CA ILE A 623 79.58 10.32 -27.12
C ILE A 623 78.60 10.23 -25.94
N VAL A 624 79.03 9.74 -24.77
CA VAL A 624 78.20 9.70 -23.56
C VAL A 624 77.76 11.10 -23.13
N GLY A 625 78.66 12.09 -23.23
CA GLY A 625 78.33 13.49 -22.95
C GLY A 625 77.30 14.06 -23.92
N ALA A 626 77.40 13.74 -25.21
CA ALA A 626 76.43 14.14 -26.22
C ALA A 626 75.05 13.50 -25.98
N VAL A 627 75.02 12.19 -25.70
CA VAL A 627 73.81 11.45 -25.34
C VAL A 627 73.15 12.04 -24.08
N ALA A 628 73.92 12.30 -23.03
CA ALA A 628 73.42 12.88 -21.79
C ALA A 628 72.78 14.27 -22.00
N ASN A 629 73.34 15.08 -22.91
CA ASN A 629 72.79 16.39 -23.25
C ASN A 629 71.45 16.27 -23.97
N VAL A 630 71.33 15.36 -24.95
CA VAL A 630 70.05 15.11 -25.66
C VAL A 630 68.96 14.64 -24.69
N ILE A 631 69.29 13.75 -23.76
CA ILE A 631 68.34 13.27 -22.74
C ILE A 631 67.90 14.42 -21.82
N ARG A 632 68.84 15.25 -21.37
CA ARG A 632 68.54 16.40 -20.49
C ARG A 632 67.66 17.44 -21.17
N GLU A 633 67.90 17.73 -22.45
CA GLU A 633 67.05 18.62 -23.25
C GLU A 633 65.62 18.07 -23.37
N ALA A 634 65.46 16.75 -23.52
CA ALA A 634 64.14 16.12 -23.55
C ALA A 634 63.45 16.18 -22.19
N ASP A 635 64.14 15.85 -21.09
CA ASP A 635 63.57 15.90 -19.73
C ASP A 635 63.08 17.32 -19.35
N ALA A 636 63.81 18.36 -19.76
CA ALA A 636 63.40 19.75 -19.53
C ALA A 636 62.06 20.09 -20.20
N ARG A 637 61.79 19.54 -21.40
CA ARG A 637 60.52 19.74 -22.12
C ARG A 637 59.35 19.06 -21.43
N VAL A 638 59.55 17.84 -20.91
CA VAL A 638 58.50 17.09 -20.18
C VAL A 638 58.14 17.77 -18.85
N GLN A 639 59.12 18.38 -18.19
CA GLN A 639 58.92 19.05 -16.88
C GLN A 639 58.27 20.43 -16.99
N GLY A 640 58.12 20.99 -18.20
CA GLY A 640 57.46 22.27 -18.42
C GLY A 640 58.25 23.49 -17.95
N GLU A 641 59.56 23.33 -17.65
CA GLU A 641 60.44 24.46 -17.36
C GLU A 641 60.99 25.03 -18.68
N ASN A 642 60.32 26.08 -19.18
CA ASN A 642 60.94 27.12 -20.01
C ASN A 642 61.00 28.42 -19.22
#